data_AF-A0A8J9VP33-F1
#
_entry.id   AF-A0A8J9VP33-F1
#
_cell.length_a   1.000
_cell.length_b   1.000
_cell.length_c   1.000
_cell.angle_alpha   90.00
_cell.angle_beta   90.00
_cell.angle_gamma   90.00
#
_symmetry.space_group_name_H-M   'P 1'
#
loop_
_entity.id
_entity.type
_entity.pdbx_description
1 polymer ?
#
loop_
_entity_poly.entity_id
_entity_poly.type
_entity_poly.pdbx_seq_one_letter_code
_entity_poly.pdbx_strand_id
1 'polypeptide(L)'
;MHSPTAAADSTRRDSPFRPGYAALPGYAAAPPGYAALPNFSVPVPHPVMMRGGSRRSMLAGLCTFQAFLLMYLYFFSRFVQFLRLCTFQTFLLMYLYFFSRFVQFLRLCTFQTFLLMYLYFFSRFVQFLRLCTFQTFLLMYLYFFSRFVQFLRLCTFQTFLLMYLYFFSRFVQFLRLCTFQAFLLMYLYFFSRFVQFLRLCTFQTILLMYLYFFSRFVQFLRLCTFQTFLLMYLYFFSRFVQFLRLCTFQTFLLMYLYFFSRFVQFLRLCTFQTFLLMYLYFFSRFVQFLRLCTFQTFLLMYLYFFSRFVQFLRLCTFQTFLLMYLYFFSRFVQFLRLCTFQTFLLMYLYFFSRFVQFLRLCTFQTFLLMYLYFFSRFVQFLRLCTFQAFLLMYLYFFSRFVQFLRLCTFQTILLMYLYFFSRFVQFLRLCTFQAFLLMYLYFFSRFVQFLRLCTFLLMYLYFFSRFVQFLRLCTFQTFLLMYLYFFSRFVQFLRLCTFQTFLLMYLYFFSRFVQFLRLCTFQTFLLMYLYFFSRFVQFLRLCTFQAFLLMYLYFFSRFVQFLRLCTFQAFLLMYLYFFSRFVQFLRPCTFQTFLLMYLYFFSSSAPCDKGKMIPKEGSQYVYDAENRAYQYDRNMPLIFIGGVPRSGTTLARVMLDAHPSIRCGEETRVIPRILAMQVQWRRSTKEKSRLEEAGVTDEVLDDAISSFVLEVIAKHGEAAPYLCNKDPFTHKSTVYLSSLFPNAKFILMLRDGRAAVHSMITRKVTITGFDLTSYRNSLTKWNQAIENMYSQCVQVGPTKCMPVQYEQLVLHPKEWMERILTFLQIPWDEAVLHHQDFIGKPGGASLSKIERSTDQVVKPVNLDALTSWVGHIPDDVVRDMPYIAPMLQRLGYDPRQNPPDYGKPDAVVLENTKKLKGQEYQYNPDLVPAQVAVPGHPGDVNPPLGDVGEGKGQMEAPGVGENAQEQPQGEKRMDNVPVPPA
;
A
#
# COMPACT_ATOMS: atom_id res chain seq x y z
N MET A 1 -28.79 30.12 -32.25
CA MET A 1 -30.06 30.72 -32.69
C MET A 1 -30.74 31.34 -31.48
N HIS A 2 -30.93 32.67 -31.57
CA HIS A 2 -31.84 33.57 -30.85
C HIS A 2 -32.18 33.38 -29.35
N SER A 3 -31.76 34.39 -28.58
CA SER A 3 -32.42 34.98 -27.39
C SER A 3 -33.68 35.81 -27.81
N PRO A 4 -34.40 36.61 -26.98
CA PRO A 4 -34.34 36.95 -25.53
C PRO A 4 -35.73 37.16 -24.82
N THR A 5 -35.72 37.81 -23.63
CA THR A 5 -36.79 38.54 -22.85
C THR A 5 -37.53 37.73 -21.77
N ALA A 6 -37.54 38.05 -20.45
CA ALA A 6 -37.73 39.26 -19.63
C ALA A 6 -39.19 39.49 -19.21
N ALA A 7 -39.50 39.38 -17.91
CA ALA A 7 -40.37 40.27 -17.10
C ALA A 7 -40.89 39.58 -15.83
N ALA A 8 -41.01 40.37 -14.77
CA ALA A 8 -41.58 40.04 -13.47
C ALA A 8 -43.12 40.13 -13.49
N ASP A 9 -43.83 39.33 -12.69
CA ASP A 9 -44.84 39.85 -11.77
C ASP A 9 -45.28 38.82 -10.71
N SER A 10 -45.79 39.39 -9.62
CA SER A 10 -46.34 38.85 -8.40
C SER A 10 -47.57 37.93 -8.55
N THR A 11 -47.73 36.98 -7.61
CA THR A 11 -49.00 36.66 -6.91
C THR A 11 -48.83 35.47 -5.93
N ARG A 12 -49.48 35.59 -4.77
CA ARG A 12 -49.65 34.57 -3.71
C ARG A 12 -50.75 33.56 -4.10
N ARG A 13 -50.59 32.28 -3.73
CA ARG A 13 -51.46 31.49 -2.81
C ARG A 13 -51.01 30.03 -2.63
N ASP A 14 -50.99 29.62 -1.36
CA ASP A 14 -51.44 28.36 -0.72
C ASP A 14 -50.90 26.93 -1.04
N SER A 15 -50.19 26.40 -0.01
CA SER A 15 -50.31 25.06 0.65
C SER A 15 -49.79 23.78 -0.05
N PRO A 16 -49.70 22.60 0.63
CA PRO A 16 -49.09 22.22 1.93
C PRO A 16 -48.11 21.00 1.79
N PHE A 17 -47.47 20.53 2.87
CA PHE A 17 -47.29 19.09 3.26
C PHE A 17 -46.25 18.90 4.39
N ARG A 18 -46.66 18.18 5.46
CA ARG A 18 -45.87 17.63 6.58
C ARG A 18 -45.63 16.12 6.35
N PRO A 19 -44.68 15.51 7.09
CA PRO A 19 -45.00 14.38 8.00
C PRO A 19 -44.29 14.55 9.36
N GLY A 20 -44.68 14.03 10.53
CA GLY A 20 -45.59 12.95 10.91
C GLY A 20 -44.79 11.86 11.65
N TYR A 21 -44.78 11.84 13.00
CA TYR A 21 -44.48 10.66 13.84
C TYR A 21 -45.15 10.78 15.22
N ALA A 22 -45.55 9.63 15.74
CA ALA A 22 -46.70 9.35 16.60
C ALA A 22 -46.45 9.39 18.12
N ALA A 23 -47.58 9.34 18.86
CA ALA A 23 -47.71 9.38 20.31
C ALA A 23 -47.95 8.00 20.95
N LEU A 24 -47.70 7.89 22.27
CA LEU A 24 -48.31 6.94 23.22
C LEU A 24 -48.50 7.64 24.59
N PRO A 25 -49.40 7.14 25.48
CA PRO A 25 -50.28 7.95 26.35
C PRO A 25 -50.04 7.75 27.85
N GLY A 26 -50.78 8.47 28.72
CA GLY A 26 -51.04 8.02 30.09
C GLY A 26 -51.16 9.11 31.15
N TYR A 27 -52.34 9.18 31.78
CA TYR A 27 -52.78 10.07 32.85
C TYR A 27 -52.09 9.83 34.21
N ALA A 28 -51.97 10.87 35.04
CA ALA A 28 -52.33 10.81 36.47
C ALA A 28 -52.52 12.23 37.05
N ALA A 29 -53.68 12.43 37.67
CA ALA A 29 -54.13 13.66 38.33
C ALA A 29 -53.45 13.86 39.70
N ALA A 30 -53.31 15.11 40.13
CA ALA A 30 -52.93 15.49 41.50
C ALA A 30 -54.19 15.86 42.31
N PRO A 31 -54.36 15.38 43.56
CA PRO A 31 -55.52 15.71 44.39
C PRO A 31 -55.34 17.03 45.16
N PRO A 32 -56.43 17.72 45.56
CA PRO A 32 -56.40 18.86 46.47
C PRO A 32 -56.59 18.40 47.93
N GLY A 33 -55.91 19.03 48.89
CA GLY A 33 -56.13 18.73 50.31
C GLY A 33 -55.26 19.57 51.25
N TYR A 34 -55.89 20.54 51.88
CA TYR A 34 -55.38 21.33 53.00
C TYR A 34 -55.26 20.48 54.28
N ALA A 35 -54.18 20.64 55.04
CA ALA A 35 -54.17 20.50 56.49
C ALA A 35 -53.06 21.40 57.08
N ALA A 36 -53.41 22.13 58.14
CA ALA A 36 -52.60 23.16 58.78
C ALA A 36 -51.85 22.65 60.04
N LEU A 37 -50.84 23.46 60.43
CA LEU A 37 -50.17 23.62 61.74
C LEU A 37 -48.75 23.02 61.87
N PRO A 38 -47.83 23.61 62.69
CA PRO A 38 -47.85 24.91 63.37
C PRO A 38 -46.65 25.84 63.04
N ASN A 39 -46.83 27.11 63.40
CA ASN A 39 -45.85 28.20 63.33
C ASN A 39 -44.52 27.86 64.03
N PHE A 40 -43.42 27.95 63.29
CA PHE A 40 -42.11 28.30 63.84
C PHE A 40 -41.64 29.61 63.18
N SER A 41 -41.73 30.69 63.96
CA SER A 41 -41.19 31.99 63.65
C SER A 41 -39.66 31.95 63.64
N VAL A 42 -39.06 32.04 62.45
CA VAL A 42 -37.64 32.40 62.26
C VAL A 42 -37.64 33.70 61.45
N PRO A 43 -36.91 34.75 61.85
CA PRO A 43 -37.06 36.06 61.24
C PRO A 43 -36.61 36.03 59.77
N VAL A 44 -37.55 36.36 58.88
CA VAL A 44 -37.30 36.56 57.45
C VAL A 44 -36.50 37.85 57.28
N PRO A 45 -35.26 37.82 56.74
CA PRO A 45 -34.64 39.06 56.26
C PRO A 45 -35.38 39.47 54.99
N HIS A 46 -36.04 40.64 55.03
CA HIS A 46 -36.71 41.22 53.87
C HIS A 46 -35.80 41.22 52.63
N PRO A 47 -36.26 40.74 51.46
CA PRO A 47 -35.53 40.92 50.21
C PRO A 47 -35.49 42.41 49.86
N VAL A 48 -34.30 43.01 49.94
CA VAL A 48 -34.07 44.37 49.43
C VAL A 48 -34.19 44.32 47.90
N MET A 49 -35.34 44.72 47.36
CA MET A 49 -35.60 44.81 45.92
C MET A 49 -35.44 46.26 45.47
N MET A 50 -34.24 46.65 45.00
CA MET A 50 -34.04 47.98 44.39
C MET A 50 -34.41 47.96 42.90
N ARG A 51 -35.43 48.73 42.50
CA ARG A 51 -35.89 48.90 41.10
C ARG A 51 -35.53 50.31 40.60
N GLY A 52 -34.36 50.48 39.99
CA GLY A 52 -33.93 51.77 39.45
C GLY A 52 -34.29 51.93 37.97
N GLY A 53 -35.37 52.65 37.66
CA GLY A 53 -35.74 53.04 36.29
C GLY A 53 -35.50 54.52 36.04
N SER A 54 -34.48 54.89 35.27
CA SER A 54 -34.27 56.28 34.82
C SER A 54 -33.88 56.34 33.33
N ARG A 55 -34.43 57.34 32.61
CA ARG A 55 -34.17 57.62 31.18
C ARG A 55 -32.79 58.26 30.92
N ARG A 56 -32.03 58.68 31.95
CA ARG A 56 -30.62 59.10 31.89
C ARG A 56 -29.95 58.76 33.23
N SER A 57 -29.00 57.82 33.26
CA SER A 57 -28.42 57.35 34.54
C SER A 57 -27.34 58.30 35.09
N MET A 58 -27.69 58.92 36.22
CA MET A 58 -26.90 59.33 37.39
C MET A 58 -25.41 58.91 37.45
N LEU A 59 -24.57 59.87 37.84
CA LEU A 59 -23.36 59.67 38.64
C LEU A 59 -23.78 59.17 40.04
N ALA A 60 -23.59 57.88 40.34
CA ALA A 60 -23.75 57.36 41.70
C ALA A 60 -22.44 56.68 42.12
N GLY A 61 -21.91 57.07 43.28
CA GLY A 61 -20.71 56.51 43.88
C GLY A 61 -20.85 56.41 45.39
N LEU A 62 -20.34 55.28 45.93
CA LEU A 62 -20.08 54.96 47.34
C LEU A 62 -21.29 54.49 48.19
N CYS A 63 -21.56 53.17 48.16
CA CYS A 63 -22.03 52.46 49.36
C CYS A 63 -21.13 51.25 49.63
N THR A 64 -21.02 50.82 50.88
CA THR A 64 -20.37 49.58 51.31
C THR A 64 -21.42 48.73 52.02
N PHE A 65 -21.57 47.45 51.63
CA PHE A 65 -22.49 46.50 52.28
C PHE A 65 -21.66 45.51 53.10
N GLN A 66 -21.91 45.42 54.40
CA GLN A 66 -21.10 44.63 55.33
C GLN A 66 -21.42 43.13 55.34
N ALA A 67 -22.66 42.71 55.56
CA ALA A 67 -23.03 41.30 55.56
C ALA A 67 -24.51 41.09 55.18
N PHE A 68 -24.82 40.06 54.39
CA PHE A 68 -26.21 39.66 54.11
C PHE A 68 -26.31 38.19 53.70
N LEU A 69 -27.47 37.57 53.95
CA LEU A 69 -27.72 36.17 53.58
C LEU A 69 -28.07 36.03 52.09
N LEU A 70 -29.06 36.79 51.60
CA LEU A 70 -29.59 36.69 50.24
C LEU A 70 -29.86 38.07 49.66
N MET A 71 -29.46 38.30 48.40
CA MET A 71 -29.75 39.57 47.71
C MET A 71 -30.04 39.38 46.22
N TYR A 72 -31.06 40.09 45.71
CA TYR A 72 -31.41 40.17 44.30
C TYR A 72 -31.30 41.61 43.80
N LEU A 73 -30.43 41.85 42.81
CA LEU A 73 -30.20 43.16 42.20
C LEU A 73 -30.54 43.14 40.72
N TYR A 74 -31.44 44.02 40.29
CA TYR A 74 -31.84 44.18 38.89
C TYR A 74 -31.54 45.59 38.38
N PHE A 75 -30.69 45.70 37.36
CA PHE A 75 -30.33 46.96 36.73
C PHE A 75 -30.83 46.99 35.28
N PHE A 76 -31.70 47.96 34.95
CA PHE A 76 -32.23 48.16 33.60
C PHE A 76 -31.97 49.60 33.14
N SER A 77 -31.19 49.77 32.06
CA SER A 77 -30.95 51.08 31.45
C SER A 77 -30.97 51.02 29.92
N ARG A 78 -31.25 52.14 29.24
CA ARG A 78 -31.03 52.24 27.78
C ARG A 78 -29.60 52.62 27.45
N PHE A 79 -28.99 53.50 28.23
CA PHE A 79 -27.67 54.06 27.98
C PHE A 79 -26.95 54.27 29.31
N VAL A 80 -25.74 53.75 29.43
CA VAL A 80 -24.88 53.91 30.62
C VAL A 80 -23.61 54.62 30.20
N GLN A 81 -23.44 55.88 30.61
CA GLN A 81 -22.25 56.67 30.30
C GLN A 81 -21.10 56.34 31.26
N PHE A 82 -21.36 56.44 32.57
CA PHE A 82 -20.45 56.08 33.65
C PHE A 82 -21.24 55.50 34.82
N LEU A 83 -20.87 54.31 35.29
CA LEU A 83 -21.47 53.69 36.47
C LEU A 83 -20.40 52.98 37.31
N ARG A 84 -20.35 53.28 38.61
CA ARG A 84 -19.47 52.65 39.60
C ARG A 84 -20.32 52.08 40.74
N LEU A 85 -20.34 50.76 40.90
CA LEU A 85 -21.10 50.12 42.00
C LEU A 85 -20.23 49.86 43.25
N CYS A 86 -20.92 49.60 44.37
CA CYS A 86 -20.50 49.49 45.78
C CYS A 86 -19.39 48.47 46.12
N THR A 87 -18.92 48.38 47.37
CA THR A 87 -18.13 47.24 47.86
C THR A 87 -19.00 46.31 48.71
N PHE A 88 -18.86 45.00 48.55
CA PHE A 88 -19.60 43.98 49.29
C PHE A 88 -18.59 43.13 50.08
N GLN A 89 -18.71 43.10 51.39
CA GLN A 89 -17.81 42.39 52.29
C GLN A 89 -18.14 40.88 52.31
N THR A 90 -19.19 40.44 53.01
CA THR A 90 -19.50 39.00 53.15
C THR A 90 -20.97 38.67 52.78
N PHE A 91 -21.22 37.57 52.06
CA PHE A 91 -22.60 37.10 51.81
C PHE A 91 -22.73 35.62 51.44
N LEU A 92 -23.91 35.03 51.67
CA LEU A 92 -24.17 33.63 51.29
C LEU A 92 -24.58 33.51 49.81
N LEU A 93 -25.65 34.18 49.36
CA LEU A 93 -26.20 34.05 48.01
C LEU A 93 -26.55 35.41 47.38
N MET A 94 -26.14 35.64 46.14
CA MET A 94 -26.53 36.85 45.38
C MET A 94 -26.89 36.57 43.92
N TYR A 95 -27.97 37.21 43.45
CA TYR A 95 -28.34 37.27 42.04
C TYR A 95 -28.22 38.71 41.53
N LEU A 96 -27.43 38.93 40.47
CA LEU A 96 -27.22 40.23 39.85
C LEU A 96 -27.56 40.18 38.36
N TYR A 97 -28.60 40.90 37.96
CA TYR A 97 -29.06 41.02 36.58
C TYR A 97 -28.81 42.42 36.04
N PHE A 98 -28.04 42.54 34.96
CA PHE A 98 -27.71 43.81 34.32
C PHE A 98 -28.15 43.81 32.85
N PHE A 99 -29.04 44.71 32.49
CA PHE A 99 -29.57 44.89 31.14
C PHE A 99 -29.36 46.33 30.66
N SER A 100 -28.59 46.50 29.58
CA SER A 100 -28.41 47.78 28.89
C SER A 100 -28.49 47.65 27.37
N ARG A 101 -28.79 48.73 26.62
CA ARG A 101 -28.55 48.72 25.16
C ARG A 101 -27.11 49.15 24.84
N PHE A 102 -26.61 50.17 25.53
CA PHE A 102 -25.28 50.74 25.30
C PHE A 102 -24.57 51.01 26.64
N VAL A 103 -23.32 50.59 26.73
CA VAL A 103 -22.45 50.81 27.90
C VAL A 103 -21.15 51.45 27.42
N GLN A 104 -20.91 52.70 27.80
CA GLN A 104 -19.67 53.42 27.49
C GLN A 104 -18.58 53.05 28.50
N PHE A 105 -18.80 53.32 29.78
CA PHE A 105 -17.91 52.95 30.87
C PHE A 105 -18.69 52.35 32.04
N LEU A 106 -18.34 51.12 32.44
CA LEU A 106 -18.89 50.47 33.62
C LEU A 106 -17.77 49.85 34.47
N ARG A 107 -17.74 50.18 35.76
CA ARG A 107 -16.89 49.56 36.77
C ARG A 107 -17.75 48.94 37.86
N LEU A 108 -17.83 47.62 37.91
CA LEU A 108 -18.55 46.94 38.99
C LEU A 108 -17.65 46.77 40.25
N CYS A 109 -18.31 46.49 41.37
CA CYS A 109 -17.92 46.39 42.78
C CYS A 109 -16.58 45.70 43.15
N THR A 110 -16.23 45.70 44.44
CA THR A 110 -15.31 44.69 45.02
C THR A 110 -16.10 43.76 45.93
N PHE A 111 -16.02 42.44 45.72
CA PHE A 111 -16.65 41.41 46.54
C PHE A 111 -15.56 40.69 47.33
N GLN A 112 -15.60 40.73 48.67
CA GLN A 112 -14.59 40.03 49.47
C GLN A 112 -14.89 38.53 49.56
N THR A 113 -15.87 38.11 50.38
CA THR A 113 -16.11 36.69 50.64
C THR A 113 -17.55 36.28 50.37
N PHE A 114 -17.79 35.19 49.64
CA PHE A 114 -19.15 34.67 49.43
C PHE A 114 -19.27 33.19 49.10
N LEU A 115 -20.44 32.59 49.37
CA LEU A 115 -20.69 31.19 49.02
C LEU A 115 -21.11 31.05 47.55
N LEU A 116 -22.20 31.67 47.12
CA LEU A 116 -22.79 31.48 45.79
C LEU A 116 -23.22 32.80 45.13
N MET A 117 -22.90 32.96 43.85
CA MET A 117 -23.32 34.14 43.09
C MET A 117 -23.70 33.81 41.64
N TYR A 118 -24.80 34.43 41.18
CA TYR A 118 -25.23 34.43 39.78
C TYR A 118 -25.16 35.85 39.21
N LEU A 119 -24.39 36.04 38.14
CA LEU A 119 -24.28 37.33 37.43
C LEU A 119 -24.69 37.16 35.98
N TYR A 120 -25.74 37.88 35.58
CA TYR A 120 -26.23 37.95 34.21
C TYR A 120 -26.02 39.35 33.64
N PHE A 121 -25.23 39.46 32.57
CA PHE A 121 -24.95 40.72 31.89
C PHE A 121 -25.41 40.67 30.43
N PHE A 122 -26.32 41.55 30.06
CA PHE A 122 -26.86 41.69 28.71
C PHE A 122 -26.67 43.12 28.19
N SER A 123 -25.94 43.25 27.07
CA SER A 123 -25.82 44.52 26.34
C SER A 123 -25.94 44.34 24.83
N ARG A 124 -26.27 45.38 24.05
CA ARG A 124 -26.05 45.35 22.60
C ARG A 124 -24.64 45.82 22.26
N PHE A 125 -24.15 46.85 22.94
CA PHE A 125 -22.83 47.44 22.69
C PHE A 125 -22.11 47.74 24.01
N VAL A 126 -20.84 47.37 24.08
CA VAL A 126 -19.96 47.65 25.23
C VAL A 126 -18.68 48.28 24.70
N GLN A 127 -18.43 49.55 25.05
CA GLN A 127 -17.20 50.25 24.70
C GLN A 127 -16.07 49.89 25.66
N PHE A 128 -16.25 50.19 26.95
CA PHE A 128 -15.31 49.85 28.02
C PHE A 128 -16.07 49.24 29.21
N LEU A 129 -15.70 48.01 29.56
CA LEU A 129 -16.22 47.34 30.74
C LEU A 129 -15.07 46.78 31.57
N ARG A 130 -15.03 47.15 32.86
CA ARG A 130 -14.17 46.56 33.89
C ARG A 130 -15.04 45.93 34.97
N LEU A 131 -15.06 44.61 35.02
CA LEU A 131 -15.80 43.89 36.07
C LEU A 131 -14.97 43.82 37.37
N CYS A 132 -15.65 43.49 38.47
CA CYS A 132 -15.24 43.54 39.88
C CYS A 132 -13.86 42.98 40.27
N THR A 133 -13.46 43.13 41.53
CA THR A 133 -12.48 42.23 42.15
C THR A 133 -13.20 41.27 43.09
N PHE A 134 -13.00 39.96 42.94
CA PHE A 134 -13.57 38.92 43.79
C PHE A 134 -12.42 38.29 44.59
N GLN A 135 -12.44 38.37 45.92
CA GLN A 135 -11.38 37.78 46.73
C GLN A 135 -11.61 36.28 46.92
N THR A 136 -12.51 35.86 47.80
CA THR A 136 -12.71 34.44 48.13
C THR A 136 -14.15 33.99 47.88
N PHE A 137 -14.37 32.87 47.20
CA PHE A 137 -15.72 32.32 47.03
C PHE A 137 -15.82 30.82 46.77
N LEU A 138 -16.97 30.22 47.08
CA LEU A 138 -17.19 28.80 46.78
C LEU A 138 -17.63 28.59 45.32
N LEU A 139 -18.73 29.20 44.88
CA LEU A 139 -19.32 28.96 43.56
C LEU A 139 -19.80 30.26 42.88
N MET A 140 -19.48 30.44 41.60
CA MET A 140 -20.01 31.55 40.81
C MET A 140 -20.43 31.13 39.39
N TYR A 141 -21.59 31.62 38.96
CA TYR A 141 -22.06 31.58 37.58
C TYR A 141 -22.06 32.97 36.95
N LEU A 142 -21.33 33.13 35.85
CA LEU A 142 -21.24 34.41 35.12
C LEU A 142 -21.67 34.20 33.67
N TYR A 143 -22.76 34.86 33.29
CA TYR A 143 -23.31 34.87 31.94
C TYR A 143 -23.16 36.25 31.32
N PHE A 144 -22.40 36.34 30.23
CA PHE A 144 -22.14 37.58 29.50
C PHE A 144 -22.63 37.49 28.06
N PHE A 145 -23.56 38.36 27.68
CA PHE A 145 -24.13 38.45 26.34
C PHE A 145 -23.98 39.87 25.78
N SER A 146 -23.28 40.00 24.65
CA SER A 146 -23.21 41.25 23.90
C SER A 146 -23.35 41.03 22.39
N ARG A 147 -23.74 42.05 21.60
CA ARG A 147 -23.54 41.97 20.14
C ARG A 147 -22.15 42.45 19.76
N PHE A 148 -21.68 43.52 20.39
CA PHE A 148 -20.38 44.13 20.10
C PHE A 148 -19.65 44.48 21.38
N VAL A 149 -18.37 44.13 21.45
CA VAL A 149 -17.48 44.46 22.55
C VAL A 149 -16.20 45.08 21.99
N GLN A 150 -15.97 46.37 22.28
CA GLN A 150 -14.77 47.08 21.88
C GLN A 150 -13.61 46.74 22.81
N PHE A 151 -13.75 47.06 24.10
CA PHE A 151 -12.78 46.75 25.14
C PHE A 151 -13.48 46.14 26.35
N LEU A 152 -13.07 44.93 26.70
CA LEU A 152 -13.53 44.26 27.91
C LEU A 152 -12.35 43.74 28.73
N ARG A 153 -12.29 44.16 29.99
CA ARG A 153 -11.40 43.62 31.01
C ARG A 153 -12.25 42.97 32.10
N LEU A 154 -12.27 41.63 32.14
CA LEU A 154 -12.92 40.91 33.23
C LEU A 154 -12.04 40.96 34.51
N CYS A 155 -12.69 40.69 35.64
CA CYS A 155 -12.27 40.82 37.04
C CYS A 155 -10.85 40.37 37.44
N THR A 156 -10.48 40.59 38.70
CA THR A 156 -9.43 39.79 39.35
C THR A 156 -10.10 38.82 40.32
N PHE A 157 -9.82 37.52 40.20
CA PHE A 157 -10.35 36.48 41.09
C PHE A 157 -9.17 35.91 41.89
N GLN A 158 -9.20 36.00 43.23
CA GLN A 158 -8.10 35.49 44.06
C GLN A 158 -8.26 33.99 44.31
N THR A 159 -9.15 33.59 45.21
CA THR A 159 -9.33 32.18 45.59
C THR A 159 -10.77 31.71 45.39
N PHE A 160 -10.96 30.56 44.74
CA PHE A 160 -12.30 29.98 44.63
C PHE A 160 -12.34 28.47 44.43
N LEU A 161 -13.47 27.83 44.78
CA LEU A 161 -13.66 26.41 44.53
C LEU A 161 -14.13 26.14 43.10
N LEU A 162 -15.26 26.71 42.67
CA LEU A 162 -15.89 26.40 41.38
C LEU A 162 -16.39 27.66 40.66
N MET A 163 -16.15 27.76 39.34
CA MET A 163 -16.70 28.86 38.53
C MET A 163 -17.16 28.38 37.15
N TYR A 164 -18.32 28.86 36.73
CA TYR A 164 -18.84 28.72 35.37
C TYR A 164 -18.91 30.10 34.69
N LEU A 165 -18.21 30.25 33.58
CA LEU A 165 -18.18 31.48 32.79
C LEU A 165 -18.65 31.22 31.36
N TYR A 166 -19.77 31.83 31.00
CA TYR A 166 -20.36 31.78 29.67
C TYR A 166 -20.26 33.15 29.00
N PHE A 167 -19.53 33.22 27.88
CA PHE A 167 -19.32 34.44 27.11
C PHE A 167 -19.86 34.28 25.69
N PHE A 168 -20.80 35.14 25.32
CA PHE A 168 -21.40 35.19 23.99
C PHE A 168 -21.29 36.59 23.39
N SER A 169 -20.63 36.69 22.24
CA SER A 169 -20.60 37.91 21.44
C SER A 169 -20.77 37.66 19.94
N ARG A 170 -21.21 38.65 19.15
CA ARG A 170 -21.04 38.56 17.68
C ARG A 170 -19.66 39.05 17.26
N PHE A 171 -19.19 40.14 17.85
CA PHE A 171 -17.91 40.76 17.52
C PHE A 171 -17.17 41.17 18.80
N VAL A 172 -15.88 40.84 18.83
CA VAL A 172 -14.96 41.21 19.92
C VAL A 172 -13.73 41.84 19.31
N GLN A 173 -13.52 43.14 19.55
CA GLN A 173 -12.33 43.86 19.09
C GLN A 173 -11.14 43.57 20.00
N PHE A 174 -11.25 43.90 21.30
CA PHE A 174 -10.25 43.62 22.31
C PHE A 174 -10.91 43.02 23.55
N LEU A 175 -10.48 41.82 23.92
CA LEU A 175 -10.89 41.18 25.16
C LEU A 175 -9.66 40.73 25.94
N ARG A 176 -9.55 41.21 27.19
CA ARG A 176 -8.63 40.68 28.19
C ARG A 176 -9.44 40.05 29.33
N LEU A 177 -9.44 38.73 29.38
CA LEU A 177 -9.99 38.01 30.52
C LEU A 177 -9.03 38.12 31.72
N CYS A 178 -9.59 37.91 32.91
CA CYS A 178 -9.08 38.13 34.27
C CYS A 178 -7.62 37.78 34.63
N THR A 179 -7.27 38.02 35.89
CA THR A 179 -6.17 37.30 36.57
C THR A 179 -6.80 36.36 37.59
N PHE A 180 -6.48 35.07 37.53
CA PHE A 180 -6.94 34.06 38.48
C PHE A 180 -5.73 33.56 39.29
N GLN A 181 -5.77 33.69 40.62
CA GLN A 181 -4.65 33.24 41.46
C GLN A 181 -4.73 31.75 41.77
N ALA A 182 -5.71 31.30 42.55
CA ALA A 182 -5.84 29.90 42.97
C ALA A 182 -7.28 29.39 42.87
N PHE A 183 -7.50 28.21 42.27
CA PHE A 183 -8.81 27.57 42.27
C PHE A 183 -8.80 26.06 42.05
N LEU A 184 -9.89 25.41 42.47
CA LEU A 184 -10.09 23.98 42.27
C LEU A 184 -10.60 23.65 40.86
N LEU A 185 -11.74 24.21 40.42
CA LEU A 185 -12.36 23.85 39.13
C LEU A 185 -12.96 25.06 38.41
N MET A 186 -12.73 25.16 37.09
CA MET A 186 -13.32 26.22 36.27
C MET A 186 -13.80 25.69 34.91
N TYR A 187 -15.00 26.12 34.52
CA TYR A 187 -15.56 25.94 33.18
C TYR A 187 -15.67 27.29 32.47
N LEU A 188 -15.04 27.40 31.30
CA LEU A 188 -15.08 28.60 30.46
C LEU A 188 -15.60 28.25 29.07
N TYR A 189 -16.76 28.81 28.73
CA TYR A 189 -17.38 28.69 27.42
C TYR A 189 -17.35 30.04 26.70
N PHE A 190 -16.64 30.09 25.57
CA PHE A 190 -16.49 31.29 24.76
C PHE A 190 -17.05 31.08 23.36
N PHE A 191 -18.04 31.90 22.99
CA PHE A 191 -18.67 31.90 21.68
C PHE A 191 -18.60 33.28 21.04
N SER A 192 -17.96 33.37 19.86
CA SER A 192 -17.97 34.58 19.04
C SER A 192 -18.18 34.28 17.56
N ARG A 193 -18.66 35.24 16.75
CA ARG A 193 -18.54 35.11 15.28
C ARG A 193 -17.18 35.61 14.82
N PHE A 194 -16.72 36.74 15.36
CA PHE A 194 -15.46 37.37 14.98
C PHE A 194 -14.69 37.82 16.22
N VAL A 195 -13.40 37.50 16.25
CA VAL A 195 -12.48 37.93 17.29
C VAL A 195 -11.26 38.57 16.63
N GLN A 196 -11.07 39.87 16.85
CA GLN A 196 -9.91 40.60 16.34
C GLN A 196 -8.69 40.35 17.23
N PHE A 197 -8.78 40.70 18.51
CA PHE A 197 -7.74 40.48 19.51
C PHE A 197 -8.34 39.91 20.79
N LEU A 198 -7.85 38.74 21.20
CA LEU A 198 -8.24 38.11 22.46
C LEU A 198 -7.01 37.68 23.26
N ARG A 199 -7.00 38.08 24.54
CA ARG A 199 -6.08 37.63 25.59
C ARG A 199 -6.87 37.00 26.73
N LEU A 200 -6.74 35.70 26.94
CA LEU A 200 -7.71 34.90 27.70
C LEU A 200 -7.43 34.77 29.21
N CYS A 201 -6.24 35.07 29.76
CA CYS A 201 -5.94 35.32 31.22
C CYS A 201 -4.44 35.12 31.58
N THR A 202 -4.07 35.39 32.84
CA THR A 202 -2.92 34.77 33.53
C THR A 202 -3.42 33.90 34.70
N PHE A 203 -2.98 32.66 34.77
CA PHE A 203 -3.38 31.68 35.79
C PHE A 203 -2.14 31.23 36.59
N GLN A 204 -2.17 31.34 37.92
CA GLN A 204 -1.06 30.92 38.78
C GLN A 204 -1.15 29.44 39.15
N THR A 205 -2.09 29.06 40.03
CA THR A 205 -2.27 27.68 40.50
C THR A 205 -3.68 27.17 40.19
N ILE A 206 -3.77 26.02 39.53
CA ILE A 206 -5.04 25.41 39.12
C ILE A 206 -5.04 23.93 39.45
N LEU A 207 -6.15 23.40 39.98
CA LEU A 207 -6.34 21.95 39.95
C LEU A 207 -6.91 21.52 38.58
N LEU A 208 -8.15 21.88 38.25
CA LEU A 208 -8.84 21.47 37.02
C LEU A 208 -9.41 22.64 36.21
N MET A 209 -9.29 22.59 34.88
CA MET A 209 -9.92 23.57 33.97
C MET A 209 -10.49 22.93 32.70
N TYR A 210 -11.69 23.36 32.32
CA TYR A 210 -12.33 23.09 31.03
C TYR A 210 -12.53 24.39 30.25
N LEU A 211 -11.94 24.47 29.06
CA LEU A 211 -12.03 25.64 28.19
C LEU A 211 -12.57 25.23 26.82
N TYR A 212 -13.74 25.78 26.48
CA TYR A 212 -14.40 25.60 25.20
C TYR A 212 -14.43 26.92 24.43
N PHE A 213 -13.76 26.96 23.28
CA PHE A 213 -13.65 28.14 22.44
C PHE A 213 -14.25 27.88 21.06
N PHE A 214 -15.25 28.66 20.68
CA PHE A 214 -15.92 28.60 19.39
C PHE A 214 -15.89 29.97 18.71
N SER A 215 -15.30 30.03 17.52
CA SER A 215 -15.36 31.21 16.66
C SER A 215 -15.60 30.87 15.19
N ARG A 216 -16.12 31.80 14.38
CA ARG A 216 -16.04 31.64 12.91
C ARG A 216 -14.70 32.16 12.39
N PHE A 217 -14.25 33.30 12.90
CA PHE A 217 -13.02 33.95 12.46
C PHE A 217 -12.22 34.45 13.66
N VAL A 218 -10.92 34.17 13.65
CA VAL A 218 -9.97 34.65 14.65
C VAL A 218 -8.80 35.30 13.92
N GLN A 219 -8.64 36.61 14.11
CA GLN A 219 -7.51 37.36 13.53
C GLN A 219 -6.26 37.15 14.38
N PHE A 220 -6.31 37.53 15.65
CA PHE A 220 -5.23 37.35 16.61
C PHE A 220 -5.78 36.77 17.92
N LEU A 221 -5.27 35.60 18.31
CA LEU A 221 -5.57 35.00 19.60
C LEU A 221 -4.30 34.71 20.38
N ARG A 222 -4.27 35.19 21.63
CA ARG A 222 -3.33 34.77 22.67
C ARG A 222 -4.14 34.15 23.81
N LEU A 223 -4.05 32.84 24.06
CA LEU A 223 -4.82 32.23 25.14
C LEU A 223 -4.30 32.72 26.50
N CYS A 224 -3.21 32.22 27.08
CA CYS A 224 -2.80 32.61 28.45
C CYS A 224 -1.30 32.40 28.73
N THR A 225 -0.87 32.78 29.94
CA THR A 225 0.28 32.16 30.62
C THR A 225 -0.26 31.35 31.80
N PHE A 226 0.05 30.05 31.83
CA PHE A 226 -0.32 29.14 32.92
C PHE A 226 0.97 28.76 33.65
N GLN A 227 1.06 29.06 34.95
CA GLN A 227 2.23 28.68 35.74
C GLN A 227 2.15 27.20 36.12
N THR A 228 1.23 26.80 36.98
CA THR A 228 1.10 25.41 37.42
C THR A 228 -0.34 24.90 37.35
N PHE A 229 -0.55 23.69 36.83
CA PHE A 229 -1.88 23.04 36.88
C PHE A 229 -1.82 21.51 36.92
N LEU A 230 -2.83 20.88 37.54
CA LEU A 230 -2.95 19.42 37.56
C LEU A 230 -3.54 18.90 36.22
N LEU A 231 -4.76 19.31 35.85
CA LEU A 231 -5.47 18.79 34.68
C LEU A 231 -6.17 19.89 33.88
N MET A 232 -6.02 19.84 32.55
CA MET A 232 -6.66 20.81 31.64
C MET A 232 -7.25 20.16 30.40
N TYR A 233 -8.49 20.54 30.07
CA TYR A 233 -9.15 20.26 28.81
C TYR A 233 -9.36 21.54 28.01
N LEU A 234 -8.83 21.58 26.79
CA LEU A 234 -8.94 22.73 25.89
C LEU A 234 -9.52 22.27 24.55
N TYR A 235 -10.72 22.75 24.24
CA TYR A 235 -11.40 22.53 22.98
C TYR A 235 -11.47 23.83 22.19
N PHE A 236 -10.82 23.85 21.02
CA PHE A 236 -10.76 25.00 20.14
C PHE A 236 -11.40 24.68 18.79
N PHE A 237 -12.43 25.43 18.42
CA PHE A 237 -13.13 25.31 17.15
C PHE A 237 -13.16 26.66 16.44
N SER A 238 -12.58 26.72 15.23
CA SER A 238 -12.70 27.87 14.34
C SER A 238 -12.97 27.47 12.89
N ARG A 239 -13.55 28.35 12.06
CA ARG A 239 -13.51 28.13 10.60
C ARG A 239 -12.21 28.67 10.02
N PHE A 240 -11.76 29.83 10.48
CA PHE A 240 -10.56 30.49 9.98
C PHE A 240 -9.73 31.05 11.14
N VAL A 241 -8.43 30.80 11.09
CA VAL A 241 -7.46 31.32 12.05
C VAL A 241 -6.33 31.97 11.27
N GLN A 242 -6.19 33.29 11.38
CA GLN A 242 -5.10 34.04 10.75
C GLN A 242 -3.81 33.90 11.57
N PHE A 243 -3.83 34.35 12.82
CA PHE A 243 -2.71 34.22 13.75
C PHE A 243 -3.19 33.67 15.09
N LEU A 244 -2.59 32.56 15.51
CA LEU A 244 -2.85 31.97 16.81
C LEU A 244 -1.56 31.69 17.57
N ARG A 245 -1.49 32.26 18.79
CA ARG A 245 -0.52 31.92 19.81
C ARG A 245 -1.26 31.35 21.02
N LEU A 246 -1.17 30.04 21.31
CA LEU A 246 -1.92 29.49 22.45
C LEU A 246 -1.34 30.01 23.78
N CYS A 247 -0.21 29.53 24.29
CA CYS A 247 0.24 29.90 25.64
C CYS A 247 1.74 29.72 25.89
N THR A 248 2.21 30.16 27.07
CA THR A 248 3.35 29.55 27.74
C THR A 248 2.83 28.75 28.94
N PHE A 249 3.11 27.46 29.01
CA PHE A 249 2.76 26.58 30.11
C PHE A 249 4.05 26.22 30.84
N GLN A 250 4.19 26.54 32.14
CA GLN A 250 5.40 26.19 32.88
C GLN A 250 5.36 24.75 33.34
N THR A 251 4.54 24.39 34.33
CA THR A 251 4.51 23.02 34.86
C THR A 251 3.09 22.43 34.90
N PHE A 252 2.92 21.17 34.50
CA PHE A 252 1.63 20.49 34.66
C PHE A 252 1.68 18.97 34.65
N LEU A 253 0.65 18.34 35.21
CA LEU A 253 0.52 16.88 35.19
C LEU A 253 -0.11 16.38 33.88
N LEU A 254 -1.32 16.80 33.53
CA LEU A 254 -2.08 16.26 32.39
C LEU A 254 -2.78 17.34 31.57
N MET A 255 -2.69 17.27 30.24
CA MET A 255 -3.42 18.15 29.33
C MET A 255 -4.03 17.40 28.15
N TYR A 256 -5.29 17.73 27.83
CA TYR A 256 -5.97 17.39 26.59
C TYR A 256 -6.23 18.64 25.76
N LEU A 257 -5.68 18.69 24.56
CA LEU A 257 -5.85 19.81 23.63
C LEU A 257 -6.43 19.31 22.31
N TYR A 258 -7.65 19.74 22.02
CA TYR A 258 -8.36 19.46 20.78
C TYR A 258 -8.48 20.74 19.95
N PHE A 259 -7.86 20.73 18.77
CA PHE A 259 -7.86 21.86 17.85
C PHE A 259 -8.52 21.49 16.52
N PHE A 260 -9.59 22.21 16.18
CA PHE A 260 -10.32 22.03 14.92
C PHE A 260 -10.39 23.35 14.16
N SER A 261 -9.87 23.37 12.94
CA SER A 261 -10.04 24.50 12.01
C SER A 261 -10.32 24.04 10.58
N ARG A 262 -10.97 24.87 9.76
CA ARG A 262 -10.97 24.62 8.30
C ARG A 262 -9.71 25.16 7.66
N PHE A 263 -9.26 26.34 8.08
CA PHE A 263 -8.09 27.00 7.53
C PHE A 263 -7.24 27.62 8.63
N VAL A 264 -5.93 27.38 8.55
CA VAL A 264 -4.94 27.97 9.46
C VAL A 264 -3.85 28.62 8.62
N GLN A 265 -3.73 29.94 8.72
CA GLN A 265 -2.70 30.70 8.01
C GLN A 265 -1.37 30.61 8.76
N PHE A 266 -1.31 31.14 9.98
CA PHE A 266 -0.16 31.07 10.87
C PHE A 266 -0.57 30.54 12.24
N LEU A 267 0.05 29.44 12.65
CA LEU A 267 -0.13 28.88 13.98
C LEU A 267 1.21 28.70 14.69
N ARG A 268 1.32 29.30 15.88
CA ARG A 268 2.38 29.08 16.85
C ARG A 268 1.77 28.61 18.16
N LEU A 269 1.70 27.31 18.44
CA LEU A 269 0.99 26.81 19.62
C LEU A 269 1.60 27.35 20.93
N CYS A 270 2.75 26.84 21.42
CA CYS A 270 3.21 27.18 22.78
C CYS A 270 4.71 27.01 23.03
N THR A 271 5.18 27.49 24.19
CA THR A 271 6.34 26.92 24.88
C THR A 271 5.85 26.14 26.11
N PHE A 272 6.17 24.86 26.19
CA PHE A 272 5.87 24.01 27.34
C PHE A 272 7.19 23.71 28.06
N GLN A 273 7.31 24.08 29.34
CA GLN A 273 8.55 23.81 30.08
C GLN A 273 8.58 22.37 30.59
N THR A 274 7.81 22.02 31.62
CA THR A 274 7.84 20.69 32.22
C THR A 274 6.45 20.07 32.31
N PHE A 275 6.28 18.81 31.92
CA PHE A 275 5.01 18.10 32.12
C PHE A 275 5.09 16.59 32.18
N LEU A 276 4.10 15.95 32.80
CA LEU A 276 4.02 14.48 32.83
C LEU A 276 3.38 13.92 31.55
N LEU A 277 2.14 14.30 31.23
CA LEU A 277 1.38 13.70 30.12
C LEU A 277 0.61 14.74 29.29
N MET A 278 0.63 14.62 27.97
CA MET A 278 -0.17 15.45 27.07
C MET A 278 -0.76 14.66 25.91
N TYR A 279 -2.03 14.94 25.61
CA TYR A 279 -2.72 14.54 24.38
C TYR A 279 -3.03 15.78 23.54
N LEU A 280 -2.50 15.82 22.32
CA LEU A 280 -2.73 16.90 21.37
C LEU A 280 -3.33 16.34 20.08
N TYR A 281 -4.56 16.74 19.81
CA TYR A 281 -5.30 16.41 18.61
C TYR A 281 -5.47 17.65 17.73
N PHE A 282 -4.89 17.63 16.53
CA PHE A 282 -4.95 18.72 15.58
C PHE A 282 -5.63 18.29 14.29
N PHE A 283 -6.74 18.96 13.95
CA PHE A 283 -7.50 18.72 12.74
C PHE A 283 -7.63 20.01 11.93
N SER A 284 -7.12 20.00 10.69
CA SER A 284 -7.33 21.08 9.73
C SER A 284 -7.66 20.59 8.33
N ARG A 285 -8.35 21.40 7.52
CA ARG A 285 -8.47 21.12 6.08
C ARG A 285 -7.21 21.62 5.35
N PHE A 286 -6.73 22.80 5.71
CA PHE A 286 -5.59 23.46 5.10
C PHE A 286 -4.73 24.14 6.15
N VAL A 287 -3.41 23.95 6.04
CA VAL A 287 -2.41 24.58 6.89
C VAL A 287 -1.36 25.24 5.99
N GLN A 288 -1.26 26.57 6.05
CA GLN A 288 -0.27 27.32 5.27
C GLN A 288 1.10 27.27 5.97
N PHE A 289 1.18 27.83 7.17
CA PHE A 289 2.38 27.82 8.01
C PHE A 289 2.02 27.34 9.42
N LEU A 290 2.66 26.24 9.83
CA LEU A 290 2.55 25.76 11.20
C LEU A 290 3.92 25.61 11.85
N ARG A 291 4.09 26.29 12.98
CA ARG A 291 5.19 26.11 13.94
C ARG A 291 4.64 25.71 15.29
N LEU A 292 4.51 24.42 15.61
CA LEU A 292 3.81 23.96 16.82
C LEU A 292 4.44 24.53 18.10
N CYS A 293 5.60 24.05 18.58
CA CYS A 293 6.06 24.42 19.93
C CYS A 293 7.57 24.30 20.18
N THR A 294 8.04 24.81 21.31
CA THR A 294 9.24 24.32 22.00
C THR A 294 8.82 23.57 23.26
N PHE A 295 9.15 22.29 23.37
CA PHE A 295 8.91 21.46 24.56
C PHE A 295 10.25 21.24 25.25
N GLN A 296 10.40 21.64 26.51
CA GLN A 296 11.66 21.43 27.22
C GLN A 296 11.74 20.03 27.80
N THR A 297 11.04 19.71 28.87
CA THR A 297 11.12 18.39 29.54
C THR A 297 9.74 17.75 29.67
N PHE A 298 9.61 16.47 29.34
CA PHE A 298 8.36 15.73 29.60
C PHE A 298 8.50 14.21 29.70
N LEU A 299 7.56 13.56 30.37
CA LEU A 299 7.53 12.11 30.46
C LEU A 299 6.87 11.48 29.21
N LEU A 300 5.60 11.80 28.91
CA LEU A 300 4.83 11.15 27.84
C LEU A 300 4.01 12.16 27.02
N MET A 301 4.02 12.02 25.69
CA MET A 301 3.15 12.81 24.81
C MET A 301 2.57 11.99 23.66
N TYR A 302 1.28 12.20 23.41
CA TYR A 302 0.56 11.74 22.22
C TYR A 302 0.20 12.94 21.34
N LEU A 303 0.70 12.94 20.10
CA LEU A 303 0.42 13.99 19.12
C LEU A 303 -0.21 13.37 17.87
N TYR A 304 -1.47 13.74 17.62
CA TYR A 304 -2.22 13.35 16.44
C TYR A 304 -2.45 14.56 15.54
N PHE A 305 -1.89 14.51 14.34
CA PHE A 305 -2.00 15.57 13.35
C PHE A 305 -2.72 15.08 12.10
N PHE A 306 -3.84 15.70 11.78
CA PHE A 306 -4.65 15.41 10.59
C PHE A 306 -4.83 16.67 9.75
N SER A 307 -4.36 16.63 8.50
CA SER A 307 -4.64 17.68 7.52
C SER A 307 -4.99 17.11 6.15
N ARG A 308 -5.71 17.84 5.30
CA ARG A 308 -5.78 17.47 3.87
C ARG A 308 -4.58 18.03 3.10
N PHE A 309 -4.18 19.25 3.40
CA PHE A 309 -3.09 19.93 2.73
C PHE A 309 -2.21 20.67 3.73
N VAL A 310 -0.90 20.51 3.57
CA VAL A 310 0.12 21.17 4.38
C VAL A 310 1.14 21.80 3.43
N GLN A 311 1.18 23.13 3.40
CA GLN A 311 2.15 23.87 2.59
C GLN A 311 3.52 23.87 3.26
N PHE A 312 3.61 24.43 4.47
CA PHE A 312 4.86 24.51 5.22
C PHE A 312 4.64 24.06 6.68
N LEU A 313 5.32 22.99 7.07
CA LEU A 313 5.30 22.49 8.45
C LEU A 313 6.69 22.50 9.05
N ARG A 314 6.82 23.18 10.20
CA ARG A 314 7.94 23.05 11.12
C ARG A 314 7.40 22.68 12.50
N LEU A 315 7.28 21.39 12.84
CA LEU A 315 6.61 20.97 14.07
C LEU A 315 7.24 21.62 15.33
N CYS A 316 8.40 21.17 15.81
CA CYS A 316 8.88 21.61 17.14
C CYS A 316 10.40 21.53 17.36
N THR A 317 10.86 22.12 18.46
CA THR A 317 12.10 21.71 19.13
C THR A 317 11.73 20.99 20.43
N PHE A 318 12.16 19.74 20.58
CA PHE A 318 11.97 18.95 21.81
C PHE A 318 13.33 18.80 22.47
N GLN A 319 13.48 19.23 23.72
CA GLN A 319 14.76 19.10 24.43
C GLN A 319 14.90 17.71 25.03
N THR A 320 14.25 17.40 26.15
CA THR A 320 14.40 16.13 26.85
C THR A 320 13.05 15.44 27.05
N PHE A 321 12.95 14.14 26.74
CA PHE A 321 11.74 13.37 27.06
C PHE A 321 11.93 11.87 27.20
N LEU A 322 11.02 11.21 27.92
CA LEU A 322 11.04 9.76 28.05
C LEU A 322 10.37 9.07 26.86
N LEU A 323 9.09 9.35 26.58
CA LEU A 323 8.31 8.64 25.56
C LEU A 323 7.44 9.59 24.73
N MET A 324 7.40 9.40 23.41
CA MET A 324 6.50 10.15 22.54
C MET A 324 5.91 9.28 21.42
N TYR A 325 4.60 9.45 21.20
CA TYR A 325 3.87 8.93 20.04
C TYR A 325 3.45 10.09 19.14
N LEU A 326 3.91 10.08 17.89
CA LEU A 326 3.57 11.09 16.89
C LEU A 326 2.93 10.41 15.68
N TYR A 327 1.66 10.73 15.46
CA TYR A 327 0.88 10.28 14.31
C TYR A 327 0.60 11.46 13.37
N PHE A 328 1.10 11.38 12.15
CA PHE A 328 0.93 12.41 11.13
C PHE A 328 0.19 11.84 9.92
N PHE A 329 -0.96 12.42 9.60
CA PHE A 329 -1.78 12.07 8.45
C PHE A 329 -2.03 13.29 7.57
N SER A 330 -1.60 13.21 6.30
CA SER A 330 -1.93 14.20 5.29
C SER A 330 -2.31 13.59 3.95
N ARG A 331 -3.07 14.29 3.10
CA ARG A 331 -3.17 13.88 1.69
C ARG A 331 -2.01 14.44 0.88
N PHE A 332 -1.62 15.68 1.14
CA PHE A 332 -0.55 16.36 0.42
C PHE A 332 0.33 17.15 1.37
N VAL A 333 1.64 17.01 1.19
CA VAL A 333 2.67 17.74 1.93
C VAL A 333 3.63 18.36 0.94
N GLN A 334 3.67 19.69 0.90
CA GLN A 334 4.57 20.41 0.01
C GLN A 334 5.98 20.48 0.62
N PHE A 335 6.12 21.13 1.77
CA PHE A 335 7.37 21.20 2.51
C PHE A 335 7.17 20.79 3.96
N LEU A 336 7.92 19.77 4.38
CA LEU A 336 7.89 19.29 5.76
C LEU A 336 9.30 19.23 6.33
N ARG A 337 9.50 19.96 7.43
CA ARG A 337 10.60 19.80 8.37
C ARG A 337 10.00 19.43 9.72
N LEU A 338 10.04 18.18 10.19
CA LEU A 338 9.41 17.85 11.48
C LEU A 338 10.07 18.61 12.62
N CYS A 339 11.24 18.21 13.12
CA CYS A 339 11.73 18.75 14.39
C CYS A 339 13.26 18.75 14.56
N THR A 340 13.71 19.43 15.62
CA THR A 340 14.99 19.12 16.27
C THR A 340 14.70 18.45 17.61
N PHE A 341 15.18 17.23 17.80
CA PHE A 341 15.05 16.48 19.06
C PHE A 341 16.44 16.43 19.70
N GLN A 342 16.59 16.90 20.94
CA GLN A 342 17.89 16.85 21.62
C GLN A 342 18.10 15.47 22.26
N THR A 343 17.48 15.17 23.40
CA THR A 343 17.68 13.94 24.14
C THR A 343 16.37 13.20 24.39
N PHE A 344 16.32 11.88 24.14
CA PHE A 344 15.14 11.08 24.50
C PHE A 344 15.39 9.59 24.69
N LEU A 345 14.52 8.93 25.46
CA LEU A 345 14.58 7.47 25.64
C LEU A 345 13.91 6.74 24.47
N LEU A 346 12.61 6.95 24.23
CA LEU A 346 11.83 6.19 23.25
C LEU A 346 10.90 7.08 22.42
N MET A 347 10.84 6.85 21.11
CA MET A 347 9.90 7.55 20.23
C MET A 347 9.29 6.62 19.18
N TYR A 348 7.97 6.75 18.99
CA TYR A 348 7.22 6.18 17.88
C TYR A 348 6.73 7.28 16.95
N LEU A 349 7.12 7.22 15.68
CA LEU A 349 6.74 8.19 14.66
C LEU A 349 6.07 7.46 13.49
N TYR A 350 4.78 7.74 13.30
CA TYR A 350 3.98 7.22 12.21
C TYR A 350 3.63 8.35 11.24
N PHE A 351 4.11 8.23 10.01
CA PHE A 351 3.89 9.21 8.95
C PHE A 351 3.13 8.59 7.79
N PHE A 352 1.96 9.15 7.48
CA PHE A 352 1.11 8.73 6.38
C PHE A 352 0.81 9.92 5.46
N SER A 353 1.20 9.80 4.19
CA SER A 353 0.81 10.77 3.15
C SER A 353 0.42 10.08 1.84
N ARG A 354 -0.38 10.74 0.99
CA ARG A 354 -0.49 10.28 -0.41
C ARG A 354 0.64 10.85 -1.26
N PHE A 355 0.99 12.11 -1.05
CA PHE A 355 2.02 12.79 -1.82
C PHE A 355 2.92 13.63 -0.92
N VAL A 356 4.22 13.52 -1.13
CA VAL A 356 5.24 14.29 -0.43
C VAL A 356 6.17 14.91 -1.47
N GLN A 357 6.17 16.24 -1.57
CA GLN A 357 7.05 16.95 -2.50
C GLN A 357 8.47 17.04 -1.92
N PHE A 358 8.62 17.72 -0.78
CA PHE A 358 9.88 17.83 -0.08
C PHE A 358 9.73 17.44 1.39
N LEU A 359 10.48 16.44 1.81
CA LEU A 359 10.55 16.03 3.21
C LEU A 359 11.98 16.01 3.72
N ARG A 360 12.20 16.76 4.80
CA ARG A 360 13.32 16.61 5.73
C ARG A 360 12.74 16.21 7.08
N LEU A 361 12.89 14.97 7.55
CA LEU A 361 12.30 14.59 8.85
C LEU A 361 12.89 15.44 9.97
N CYS A 362 14.11 15.18 10.45
CA CYS A 362 14.59 15.84 11.68
C CYS A 362 16.11 15.97 11.79
N THR A 363 16.55 16.74 12.80
CA THR A 363 17.86 16.57 13.42
C THR A 363 17.68 15.95 14.80
N PHE A 364 18.26 14.79 15.06
CA PHE A 364 18.20 14.09 16.35
C PHE A 364 19.60 14.13 16.98
N GLN A 365 19.75 14.59 18.22
CA GLN A 365 21.07 14.62 18.87
C GLN A 365 21.38 13.29 19.55
N THR A 366 20.75 12.97 20.69
CA THR A 366 20.99 11.75 21.47
C THR A 366 19.69 10.99 21.74
N PHE A 367 19.69 9.67 21.52
CA PHE A 367 18.55 8.83 21.92
C PHE A 367 18.88 7.36 22.15
N LEU A 368 18.04 6.68 22.95
CA LEU A 368 18.17 5.24 23.17
C LEU A 368 17.48 4.44 22.04
N LEU A 369 16.17 4.61 21.83
CA LEU A 369 15.39 3.80 20.90
C LEU A 369 14.40 4.63 20.07
N MET A 370 14.31 4.37 18.77
CA MET A 370 13.33 5.01 17.89
C MET A 370 12.71 4.03 16.89
N TYR A 371 11.39 4.10 16.75
CA TYR A 371 10.61 3.46 15.69
C TYR A 371 10.04 4.51 14.74
N LEU A 372 10.38 4.41 13.46
CA LEU A 372 9.92 5.32 12.42
C LEU A 372 9.24 4.51 11.31
N TYR A 373 7.93 4.74 11.16
CA TYR A 373 7.10 4.16 10.12
C TYR A 373 6.69 5.23 9.12
N PHE A 374 7.15 5.09 7.89
CA PHE A 374 6.88 6.03 6.81
C PHE A 374 6.10 5.35 5.68
N PHE A 375 4.91 5.87 5.39
CA PHE A 375 4.04 5.40 4.33
C PHE A 375 3.68 6.55 3.39
N SER A 376 4.06 6.44 2.12
CA SER A 376 3.62 7.36 1.08
C SER A 376 3.22 6.63 -0.20
N ARG A 377 2.37 7.21 -1.06
CA ARG A 377 2.24 6.70 -2.44
C ARG A 377 3.33 7.25 -3.33
N PHE A 378 3.65 8.54 -3.18
CA PHE A 378 4.64 9.23 -3.99
C PHE A 378 5.53 10.11 -3.13
N VAL A 379 6.83 10.04 -3.38
CA VAL A 379 7.85 10.86 -2.73
C VAL A 379 8.74 11.46 -3.81
N GLN A 380 8.71 12.77 -3.96
CA GLN A 380 9.55 13.47 -4.93
C GLN A 380 10.98 13.61 -4.38
N PHE A 381 11.15 14.34 -3.29
CA PHE A 381 12.44 14.49 -2.62
C PHE A 381 12.33 14.14 -1.14
N LEU A 382 13.12 13.16 -0.71
CA LEU A 382 13.23 12.79 0.68
C LEU A 382 14.69 12.81 1.14
N ARG A 383 14.93 13.59 2.19
CA ARG A 383 16.10 13.48 3.06
C ARG A 383 15.60 13.09 4.44
N LEU A 384 15.88 11.90 4.97
CA LEU A 384 15.31 11.57 6.29
C LEU A 384 15.90 12.48 7.36
N CYS A 385 17.15 12.31 7.79
CA CYS A 385 17.62 13.02 8.98
C CYS A 385 19.12 13.29 9.02
N THR A 386 19.50 14.15 9.98
CA THR A 386 20.86 14.16 10.53
C THR A 386 20.79 13.66 11.97
N PHE A 387 21.49 12.57 12.28
CA PHE A 387 21.52 11.99 13.63
C PHE A 387 22.94 12.13 14.21
N GLN A 388 23.07 12.59 15.45
CA GLN A 388 24.39 12.69 16.08
C GLN A 388 24.80 11.38 16.75
N ALA A 389 24.10 10.93 17.80
CA ALA A 389 24.41 9.72 18.56
C ALA A 389 23.15 8.93 18.95
N PHE A 390 23.17 7.61 18.83
CA PHE A 390 22.10 6.75 19.36
C PHE A 390 22.49 5.30 19.58
N LEU A 391 21.67 4.59 20.38
CA LEU A 391 21.82 3.15 20.62
C LEU A 391 21.14 2.30 19.53
N LEU A 392 19.81 2.41 19.36
CA LEU A 392 19.03 1.55 18.47
C LEU A 392 17.96 2.30 17.66
N MET A 393 17.83 1.99 16.37
CA MET A 393 16.79 2.56 15.51
C MET A 393 16.17 1.53 14.56
N TYR A 394 14.84 1.52 14.48
CA TYR A 394 14.05 0.79 13.49
C TYR A 394 13.39 1.76 12.52
N LEU A 395 13.65 1.58 11.23
CA LEU A 395 13.11 2.42 10.17
C LEU A 395 12.40 1.57 9.12
N TYR A 396 11.09 1.73 9.04
CA TYR A 396 10.23 1.08 8.06
C TYR A 396 9.76 2.10 7.03
N PHE A 397 10.20 1.94 5.78
CA PHE A 397 9.87 2.83 4.69
C PHE A 397 9.08 2.11 3.61
N PHE A 398 7.87 2.59 3.32
CA PHE A 398 7.00 2.07 2.29
C PHE A 398 6.58 3.19 1.33
N SER A 399 6.93 3.02 0.05
CA SER A 399 6.43 3.90 -1.02
C SER A 399 6.02 3.12 -2.26
N ARG A 400 5.15 3.69 -3.12
CA ARG A 400 4.99 3.14 -4.49
C ARG A 400 6.05 3.71 -5.42
N PHE A 401 6.36 4.99 -5.29
CA PHE A 401 7.31 5.69 -6.15
C PHE A 401 8.19 6.63 -5.33
N VAL A 402 9.48 6.58 -5.60
CA VAL A 402 10.49 7.45 -5.00
C VAL A 402 11.34 8.04 -6.11
N GLN A 403 11.28 9.36 -6.30
CA GLN A 403 12.09 10.03 -7.31
C GLN A 403 13.52 10.21 -6.80
N PHE A 404 13.71 10.95 -5.71
CA PHE A 404 15.01 11.15 -5.09
C PHE A 404 14.96 10.82 -3.60
N LEU A 405 15.80 9.86 -3.19
CA LEU A 405 15.98 9.54 -1.79
C LEU A 405 17.44 9.64 -1.39
N ARG A 406 17.70 10.46 -0.36
CA ARG A 406 18.92 10.43 0.42
C ARG A 406 18.55 10.05 1.85
N LEU A 407 18.93 8.86 2.30
CA LEU A 407 18.47 8.41 3.61
C LEU A 407 18.94 9.36 4.73
N CYS A 408 20.22 9.48 5.07
CA CYS A 408 20.63 10.32 6.21
C CYS A 408 22.10 10.79 6.17
N THR A 409 22.50 11.64 7.11
CA THR A 409 23.91 11.83 7.51
C THR A 409 24.04 11.52 8.99
N PHE A 410 24.93 10.60 9.38
CA PHE A 410 25.03 10.14 10.77
C PHE A 410 26.46 10.31 11.30
N GLN A 411 26.60 10.75 12.56
CA GLN A 411 27.92 10.93 13.19
C GLN A 411 28.38 9.68 13.93
N THR A 412 27.62 9.17 14.91
CA THR A 412 27.95 7.97 15.71
C THR A 412 26.72 7.05 15.89
N ILE A 413 26.88 5.72 15.73
CA ILE A 413 25.81 4.71 15.84
C ILE A 413 26.31 3.44 16.51
N LEU A 414 25.47 2.81 17.36
CA LEU A 414 25.65 1.41 17.78
C LEU A 414 24.92 0.40 16.85
N LEU A 415 23.58 0.48 16.69
CA LEU A 415 22.81 -0.50 15.90
C LEU A 415 21.60 0.11 15.13
N MET A 416 21.43 -0.23 13.84
CA MET A 416 20.29 0.23 13.02
C MET A 416 19.69 -0.89 12.17
N TYR A 417 18.36 -0.97 12.16
CA TYR A 417 17.56 -1.80 11.25
C TYR A 417 16.77 -0.92 10.28
N LEU A 418 16.99 -1.12 8.99
CA LEU A 418 16.28 -0.38 7.94
C LEU A 418 15.60 -1.34 6.96
N TYR A 419 14.28 -1.23 6.88
CA TYR A 419 13.43 -1.98 5.98
C TYR A 419 12.85 -1.03 4.93
N PHE A 420 13.27 -1.19 3.69
CA PHE A 420 12.89 -0.33 2.59
C PHE A 420 12.10 -1.10 1.54
N PHE A 421 10.86 -0.68 1.30
CA PHE A 421 9.97 -1.24 0.29
C PHE A 421 9.50 -0.16 -0.68
N SER A 422 9.84 -0.32 -1.96
CA SER A 422 9.28 0.51 -3.03
C SER A 422 8.88 -0.31 -4.26
N ARG A 423 7.97 0.19 -5.11
CA ARG A 423 7.81 -0.41 -6.45
C ARG A 423 8.83 0.17 -7.42
N PHE A 424 9.07 1.47 -7.34
CA PHE A 424 9.99 2.17 -8.24
C PHE A 424 10.86 3.15 -7.46
N VAL A 425 12.15 3.12 -7.75
CA VAL A 425 13.14 4.04 -7.19
C VAL A 425 13.96 4.60 -8.34
N GLN A 426 13.84 5.90 -8.58
CA GLN A 426 14.62 6.57 -9.62
C GLN A 426 16.06 6.76 -9.13
N PHE A 427 16.27 7.58 -8.10
CA PHE A 427 17.59 7.81 -7.54
C PHE A 427 17.61 7.52 -6.05
N LEU A 428 18.50 6.61 -5.64
CA LEU A 428 18.76 6.30 -4.25
C LEU A 428 20.22 6.48 -3.89
N ARG A 429 20.47 7.35 -2.91
CA ARG A 429 21.74 7.47 -2.20
C ARG A 429 21.57 7.06 -0.74
N LEU A 430 22.18 5.95 -0.38
CA LEU A 430 22.23 5.40 0.96
C LEU A 430 23.31 6.13 1.77
N CYS A 431 22.88 7.17 2.49
CA CYS A 431 23.54 7.85 3.62
C CYS A 431 24.98 8.41 3.42
N THR A 432 25.55 9.10 4.40
CA THR A 432 27.00 9.38 4.54
C THR A 432 27.33 9.32 6.03
N PHE A 433 28.41 8.64 6.40
CA PHE A 433 28.64 8.09 7.74
C PHE A 433 30.04 8.47 8.25
N GLN A 434 30.17 8.90 9.51
CA GLN A 434 31.47 9.28 10.12
C GLN A 434 32.07 8.23 11.10
N ALA A 435 31.28 7.50 11.92
CA ALA A 435 31.79 6.44 12.83
C ALA A 435 30.71 5.36 13.16
N PHE A 436 31.03 4.06 13.19
CA PHE A 436 30.03 2.94 13.28
C PHE A 436 30.44 1.69 14.08
N LEU A 437 29.45 0.89 14.54
CA LEU A 437 29.61 -0.52 14.95
C LEU A 437 28.72 -1.57 14.20
N LEU A 438 27.44 -1.37 13.81
CA LEU A 438 26.67 -2.40 13.03
C LEU A 438 25.38 -1.88 12.32
N MET A 439 25.12 -2.26 11.06
CA MET A 439 23.87 -1.96 10.32
C MET A 439 23.24 -3.18 9.63
N TYR A 440 21.92 -3.34 9.75
CA TYR A 440 21.09 -4.27 8.97
C TYR A 440 20.18 -3.52 8.00
N LEU A 441 20.31 -3.80 6.70
CA LEU A 441 19.54 -3.18 5.65
C LEU A 441 18.84 -4.23 4.77
N TYR A 442 17.52 -4.19 4.76
CA TYR A 442 16.66 -4.98 3.90
C TYR A 442 16.01 -4.07 2.86
N PHE A 443 16.38 -4.25 1.59
CA PHE A 443 15.94 -3.42 0.48
C PHE A 443 15.16 -4.24 -0.53
N PHE A 444 13.91 -3.86 -0.77
CA PHE A 444 13.03 -4.50 -1.74
C PHE A 444 12.49 -3.46 -2.73
N SER A 445 12.79 -3.66 -4.01
CA SER A 445 12.20 -2.87 -5.09
C SER A 445 11.77 -3.72 -6.29
N ARG A 446 10.85 -3.25 -7.13
CA ARG A 446 10.68 -3.88 -8.46
C ARG A 446 11.64 -3.29 -9.47
N PHE A 447 11.91 -1.99 -9.39
CA PHE A 447 12.78 -1.28 -10.31
C PHE A 447 13.66 -0.27 -9.57
N VAL A 448 14.94 -0.27 -9.88
CA VAL A 448 15.90 0.72 -9.37
C VAL A 448 16.68 1.29 -10.55
N GLN A 449 16.55 2.60 -10.80
CA GLN A 449 17.27 3.26 -11.89
C GLN A 449 18.73 3.50 -11.49
N PHE A 450 18.95 4.17 -10.35
CA PHE A 450 20.28 4.46 -9.85
C PHE A 450 20.36 4.18 -8.35
N LEU A 451 21.34 3.37 -7.96
CA LEU A 451 21.65 3.09 -6.55
C LEU A 451 23.11 3.37 -6.22
N ARG A 452 23.31 4.12 -5.12
CA ARG A 452 24.62 4.40 -4.53
C ARG A 452 24.62 4.08 -3.03
N LEU A 453 25.37 3.04 -2.62
CA LEU A 453 25.70 2.76 -1.20
C LEU A 453 26.84 3.67 -0.72
N CYS A 454 26.94 3.97 0.57
CA CYS A 454 28.10 4.69 1.16
C CYS A 454 28.84 3.82 2.20
N THR A 455 29.83 4.39 2.88
CA THR A 455 30.82 3.69 3.72
C THR A 455 30.25 3.16 5.05
N PHE A 456 30.63 1.94 5.46
CA PHE A 456 30.20 1.28 6.69
C PHE A 456 31.36 0.51 7.32
N LEU A 457 31.44 0.38 8.65
CA LEU A 457 32.43 -0.48 9.34
C LEU A 457 32.00 -1.97 9.33
N LEU A 458 30.72 -2.22 9.62
CA LEU A 458 30.07 -3.52 9.73
C LEU A 458 28.67 -3.42 9.11
N MET A 459 28.42 -4.17 8.03
CA MET A 459 27.15 -4.09 7.28
C MET A 459 26.62 -5.48 6.91
N TYR A 460 25.32 -5.68 7.15
CA TYR A 460 24.51 -6.75 6.59
C TYR A 460 23.49 -6.15 5.62
N LEU A 461 23.66 -6.45 4.33
CA LEU A 461 22.79 -5.94 3.27
C LEU A 461 22.09 -7.09 2.55
N TYR A 462 20.76 -7.06 2.56
CA TYR A 462 19.90 -7.90 1.75
C TYR A 462 19.20 -7.04 0.71
N PHE A 463 19.60 -7.17 -0.55
CA PHE A 463 19.07 -6.39 -1.65
C PHE A 463 18.31 -7.28 -2.63
N PHE A 464 17.03 -6.98 -2.83
CA PHE A 464 16.15 -7.68 -3.74
C PHE A 464 15.55 -6.69 -4.74
N SER A 465 15.83 -6.89 -6.03
CA SER A 465 15.17 -6.15 -7.11
C SER A 465 14.73 -7.07 -8.25
N ARG A 466 13.75 -6.67 -9.07
CA ARG A 466 13.53 -7.36 -10.35
C ARG A 466 14.44 -6.79 -11.45
N PHE A 467 14.63 -5.47 -11.45
CA PHE A 467 15.44 -4.79 -12.44
C PHE A 467 16.29 -3.71 -11.78
N VAL A 468 17.57 -3.66 -12.15
CA VAL A 468 18.50 -2.62 -11.74
C VAL A 468 19.19 -2.06 -12.97
N GLN A 469 18.99 -0.77 -13.25
CA GLN A 469 19.58 -0.12 -14.42
C GLN A 469 21.06 0.19 -14.15
N PHE A 470 21.33 1.03 -13.14
CA PHE A 470 22.69 1.38 -12.75
C PHE A 470 22.88 1.14 -11.26
N LEU A 471 23.80 0.23 -10.93
CA LEU A 471 24.26 0.01 -9.57
C LEU A 471 25.73 0.40 -9.45
N ARG A 472 26.01 1.37 -8.57
CA ARG A 472 27.37 1.72 -8.18
C ARG A 472 27.50 1.63 -6.66
N LEU A 473 28.20 0.62 -6.18
CA LEU A 473 28.60 0.58 -4.78
C LEU A 473 29.78 1.58 -4.61
N CYS A 474 29.76 2.46 -3.59
CA CYS A 474 30.78 3.52 -3.45
C CYS A 474 32.17 3.01 -3.09
N THR A 475 33.17 3.85 -3.33
CA THR A 475 34.52 3.71 -2.77
C THR A 475 34.45 3.58 -1.24
N PHE A 476 34.89 2.45 -0.69
CA PHE A 476 35.05 2.28 0.76
C PHE A 476 36.51 2.57 1.11
N GLN A 477 36.75 3.51 2.03
CA GLN A 477 38.11 3.80 2.51
C GLN A 477 38.59 2.68 3.44
N THR A 478 37.85 2.35 4.48
CA THR A 478 38.18 1.25 5.41
C THR A 478 36.91 0.58 5.93
N PHE A 479 36.87 -0.76 6.04
CA PHE A 479 35.80 -1.47 6.76
C PHE A 479 36.29 -2.78 7.41
N LEU A 480 35.65 -3.23 8.49
CA LEU A 480 36.04 -4.46 9.19
C LEU A 480 35.37 -5.69 8.56
N LEU A 481 34.04 -5.67 8.44
CA LEU A 481 33.27 -6.83 8.01
C LEU A 481 32.08 -6.42 7.14
N MET A 482 31.83 -7.13 6.05
CA MET A 482 30.65 -6.88 5.21
C MET A 482 30.03 -8.19 4.73
N TYR A 483 28.71 -8.32 4.91
CA TYR A 483 27.87 -9.35 4.31
C TYR A 483 26.91 -8.71 3.32
N LEU A 484 27.00 -9.10 2.06
CA LEU A 484 26.17 -8.57 1.00
C LEU A 484 25.50 -9.70 0.23
N TYR A 485 24.17 -9.75 0.31
CA TYR A 485 23.30 -10.64 -0.44
C TYR A 485 22.54 -9.82 -1.48
N PHE A 486 22.88 -10.00 -2.75
CA PHE A 486 22.26 -9.29 -3.85
C PHE A 486 21.51 -10.25 -4.76
N PHE A 487 20.21 -10.02 -4.90
CA PHE A 487 19.33 -10.80 -5.76
C PHE A 487 18.66 -9.86 -6.76
N SER A 488 18.92 -10.07 -8.06
CA SER A 488 18.18 -9.41 -9.13
C SER A 488 17.74 -10.40 -10.21
N ARG A 489 16.71 -10.07 -11.01
CA ARG A 489 16.47 -10.82 -12.24
C ARG A 489 17.31 -10.26 -13.39
N PHE A 490 17.46 -8.95 -13.45
CA PHE A 490 18.20 -8.27 -14.50
C PHE A 490 19.03 -7.13 -13.92
N VAL A 491 20.28 -7.04 -14.34
CA VAL A 491 21.17 -5.92 -14.02
C VAL A 491 21.79 -5.41 -15.32
N GLN A 492 21.51 -4.14 -15.66
CA GLN A 492 22.04 -3.53 -16.87
C GLN A 492 23.52 -3.17 -16.66
N PHE A 493 23.81 -2.28 -15.72
CA PHE A 493 25.17 -1.89 -15.39
C PHE A 493 25.44 -2.10 -13.91
N LEU A 494 26.39 -2.98 -13.61
CA LEU A 494 26.93 -3.18 -12.28
C LEU A 494 28.40 -2.79 -12.22
N ARG A 495 28.70 -1.79 -11.38
CA ARG A 495 30.05 -1.48 -10.94
C ARG A 495 30.14 -1.67 -9.43
N LEU A 496 30.79 -2.77 -9.03
CA LEU A 496 31.20 -2.96 -7.64
C LEU A 496 32.42 -2.04 -7.40
N CYS A 497 32.56 -1.51 -6.18
CA CYS A 497 33.38 -0.37 -5.73
C CYS A 497 34.87 -0.31 -6.14
N THR A 498 35.58 0.72 -5.68
CA THR A 498 37.01 0.60 -5.35
C THR A 498 37.13 0.47 -3.83
N PHE A 499 37.72 -0.60 -3.30
CA PHE A 499 37.89 -0.78 -1.86
C PHE A 499 39.36 -0.52 -1.52
N GLN A 500 39.64 0.41 -0.61
CA GLN A 500 41.03 0.68 -0.20
C GLN A 500 41.48 -0.40 0.79
N THR A 501 40.98 -0.45 2.04
CA THR A 501 41.41 -1.47 3.00
C THR A 501 40.24 -2.19 3.71
N PHE A 502 40.31 -3.50 3.92
CA PHE A 502 39.33 -4.23 4.77
C PHE A 502 39.83 -5.55 5.37
N LEU A 503 39.19 -6.01 6.45
CA LEU A 503 39.52 -7.30 7.08
C LEU A 503 38.78 -8.47 6.41
N LEU A 504 37.45 -8.49 6.43
CA LEU A 504 36.65 -9.62 5.95
C LEU A 504 35.45 -9.19 5.10
N MET A 505 35.21 -9.88 3.97
CA MET A 505 34.04 -9.63 3.12
C MET A 505 33.41 -10.92 2.61
N TYR A 506 32.09 -11.02 2.72
CA TYR A 506 31.25 -12.04 2.08
C TYR A 506 30.30 -11.38 1.10
N LEU A 507 30.42 -11.75 -0.17
CA LEU A 507 29.57 -11.24 -1.25
C LEU A 507 28.90 -12.39 -1.97
N TYR A 508 27.57 -12.42 -1.89
CA TYR A 508 26.70 -13.35 -2.60
C TYR A 508 25.90 -12.57 -3.64
N PHE A 509 26.19 -12.81 -4.91
CA PHE A 509 25.52 -12.15 -6.02
C PHE A 509 24.78 -13.18 -6.87
N PHE A 510 23.47 -13.00 -6.99
CA PHE A 510 22.59 -13.82 -7.80
C PHE A 510 21.84 -12.94 -8.80
N SER A 511 22.06 -13.19 -10.08
CA SER A 511 21.25 -12.61 -11.15
C SER A 511 20.83 -13.65 -12.18
N ARG A 512 19.75 -13.41 -12.94
CA ARG A 512 19.53 -14.22 -14.16
C ARG A 512 20.32 -13.68 -15.34
N PHE A 513 20.40 -12.36 -15.44
CA PHE A 513 21.08 -11.67 -16.53
C PHE A 513 21.87 -10.49 -16.01
N VAL A 514 23.11 -10.35 -16.48
CA VAL A 514 23.95 -9.18 -16.24
C VAL A 514 24.51 -8.69 -17.57
N GLN A 515 24.16 -7.46 -17.97
CA GLN A 515 24.66 -6.90 -19.23
C GLN A 515 26.13 -6.49 -19.07
N PHE A 516 26.42 -5.54 -18.20
CA PHE A 516 27.78 -5.11 -17.93
C PHE A 516 28.12 -5.29 -16.47
N LEU A 517 29.14 -6.12 -16.19
CA LEU A 517 29.72 -6.31 -14.89
C LEU A 517 31.19 -5.86 -14.87
N ARG A 518 31.48 -4.87 -14.03
CA ARG A 518 32.84 -4.55 -13.62
C ARG A 518 32.99 -4.82 -12.12
N LEU A 519 33.71 -5.89 -11.81
CA LEU A 519 34.18 -6.16 -10.46
C LEU A 519 35.38 -5.23 -10.15
N CYS A 520 35.53 -4.88 -8.89
CA CYS A 520 36.21 -3.73 -8.29
C CYS A 520 37.69 -3.46 -8.65
N THR A 521 38.26 -2.42 -8.05
CA THR A 521 39.69 -2.38 -7.74
C THR A 521 39.86 -2.52 -6.22
N PHE A 522 40.60 -3.51 -5.74
CA PHE A 522 40.84 -3.75 -4.32
C PHE A 522 42.31 -3.41 -4.00
N GLN A 523 42.59 -2.53 -3.03
CA GLN A 523 43.97 -2.23 -2.64
C GLN A 523 44.51 -3.25 -1.64
N THR A 524 44.08 -3.25 -0.38
CA THR A 524 44.57 -4.19 0.65
C THR A 524 43.45 -4.90 1.40
N PHE A 525 43.55 -6.21 1.62
CA PHE A 525 42.63 -6.93 2.52
C PHE A 525 43.16 -8.24 3.09
N LEU A 526 42.55 -8.70 4.20
CA LEU A 526 42.90 -9.98 4.80
C LEU A 526 42.16 -11.14 4.13
N LEU A 527 40.83 -11.18 4.15
CA LEU A 527 40.03 -12.32 3.68
C LEU A 527 38.80 -11.88 2.87
N MET A 528 38.57 -12.53 1.73
CA MET A 528 37.38 -12.28 0.90
C MET A 528 36.77 -13.59 0.38
N TYR A 529 35.45 -13.72 0.51
CA TYR A 529 34.62 -14.72 -0.15
C TYR A 529 33.68 -14.05 -1.15
N LEU A 530 33.79 -14.44 -2.41
CA LEU A 530 32.96 -13.93 -3.48
C LEU A 530 32.27 -15.09 -4.20
N TYR A 531 30.95 -15.13 -4.09
CA TYR A 531 30.08 -16.07 -4.76
C TYR A 531 29.25 -15.32 -5.80
N PHE A 532 29.52 -15.59 -7.06
CA PHE A 532 28.82 -14.99 -8.18
C PHE A 532 28.08 -16.06 -8.98
N PHE A 533 26.76 -15.93 -9.06
CA PHE A 533 25.89 -16.81 -9.83
C PHE A 533 25.09 -15.98 -10.83
N SER A 534 25.28 -16.28 -12.11
CA SER A 534 24.42 -15.75 -13.17
C SER A 534 24.02 -16.85 -14.16
N ARG A 535 22.90 -16.69 -14.89
CA ARG A 535 22.68 -17.54 -16.08
C ARG A 535 23.43 -16.98 -17.28
N PHE A 536 23.46 -15.66 -17.42
CA PHE A 536 24.08 -15.00 -18.56
C PHE A 536 24.83 -13.75 -18.10
N VAL A 537 26.05 -13.56 -18.60
CA VAL A 537 26.83 -12.34 -18.44
C VAL A 537 27.31 -11.88 -19.81
N GLN A 538 26.92 -10.68 -20.25
CA GLN A 538 27.37 -10.17 -21.55
C GLN A 538 28.83 -9.74 -21.46
N PHE A 539 29.14 -8.73 -20.64
CA PHE A 539 30.50 -8.25 -20.45
C PHE A 539 30.91 -8.41 -18.99
N LEU A 540 31.99 -9.16 -18.77
CA LEU A 540 32.60 -9.36 -17.47
C LEU A 540 34.05 -8.89 -17.47
N ARG A 541 34.32 -7.86 -16.66
CA ARG A 541 35.69 -7.48 -16.28
C ARG A 541 35.88 -7.80 -14.81
N LEU A 542 36.73 -8.79 -14.54
CA LEU A 542 37.18 -9.12 -13.19
C LEU A 542 38.22 -8.08 -12.71
N CYS A 543 38.39 -7.99 -11.39
CA CYS A 543 39.00 -6.86 -10.68
C CYS A 543 40.49 -6.61 -11.00
N THR A 544 41.00 -5.49 -10.49
CA THR A 544 42.44 -5.33 -10.23
C THR A 544 42.69 -5.40 -8.71
N PHE A 545 43.59 -6.27 -8.27
CA PHE A 545 43.91 -6.49 -6.86
C PHE A 545 45.37 -6.08 -6.58
N GLN A 546 45.63 -5.22 -5.58
CA GLN A 546 47.00 -4.83 -5.23
C GLN A 546 47.65 -5.78 -4.22
N ALA A 547 47.09 -5.95 -3.02
CA ALA A 547 47.67 -6.76 -1.94
C ALA A 547 46.57 -7.50 -1.14
N PHE A 548 46.71 -8.80 -0.90
CA PHE A 548 45.82 -9.52 0.04
C PHE A 548 46.40 -10.80 0.63
N LEU A 549 45.87 -11.24 1.78
CA LEU A 549 46.28 -12.51 2.39
C LEU A 549 45.55 -13.70 1.75
N LEU A 550 44.22 -13.75 1.80
CA LEU A 550 43.44 -14.91 1.37
C LEU A 550 42.19 -14.51 0.57
N MET A 551 41.95 -15.17 -0.56
CA MET A 551 40.75 -14.93 -1.38
C MET A 551 40.14 -16.25 -1.89
N TYR A 552 38.82 -16.37 -1.74
CA TYR A 552 37.98 -17.39 -2.36
C TYR A 552 37.03 -16.74 -3.35
N LEU A 553 37.15 -17.13 -4.62
CA LEU A 553 36.29 -16.63 -5.68
C LEU A 553 35.63 -17.79 -6.40
N TYR A 554 34.32 -17.89 -6.23
CA TYR A 554 33.44 -18.85 -6.88
C TYR A 554 32.60 -18.12 -7.92
N PHE A 555 32.88 -18.38 -9.19
CA PHE A 555 32.16 -17.81 -10.30
C PHE A 555 31.44 -18.91 -11.08
N PHE A 556 30.12 -18.82 -11.11
CA PHE A 556 29.25 -19.74 -11.85
C PHE A 556 28.40 -18.94 -12.84
N SER A 557 28.62 -19.17 -14.13
CA SER A 557 27.73 -18.70 -15.19
C SER A 557 27.40 -19.83 -16.17
N ARG A 558 26.22 -19.83 -16.79
CA ARG A 558 26.03 -20.74 -17.94
C ARG A 558 26.71 -20.19 -19.19
N PHE A 559 26.70 -18.88 -19.36
CA PHE A 559 27.26 -18.22 -20.54
C PHE A 559 27.94 -16.90 -20.15
N VAL A 560 29.14 -16.66 -20.68
CA VAL A 560 29.85 -15.39 -20.59
C VAL A 560 30.28 -14.98 -22.01
N GLN A 561 29.82 -13.83 -22.50
CA GLN A 561 30.19 -13.39 -23.85
C GLN A 561 31.65 -12.90 -23.86
N PHE A 562 31.97 -11.89 -23.05
CA PHE A 562 33.33 -11.35 -22.95
C PHE A 562 33.84 -11.45 -21.52
N LEU A 563 34.95 -12.16 -21.34
CA LEU A 563 35.63 -12.32 -20.06
C LEU A 563 37.04 -11.73 -20.11
N ARG A 564 37.26 -10.68 -19.32
CA ARG A 564 38.60 -10.20 -19.01
C ARG A 564 38.93 -10.57 -17.56
N LEU A 565 39.91 -11.47 -17.41
CA LEU A 565 40.42 -11.89 -16.12
C LEU A 565 41.29 -10.78 -15.46
N CYS A 566 41.56 -10.93 -14.16
CA CYS A 566 42.11 -9.92 -13.27
C CYS A 566 43.58 -9.52 -13.55
N THR A 567 44.02 -8.42 -12.95
CA THR A 567 45.46 -8.13 -12.73
C THR A 567 45.75 -8.16 -11.24
N PHE A 568 46.70 -8.99 -10.81
CA PHE A 568 47.10 -9.16 -9.40
C PHE A 568 48.53 -8.66 -9.18
N GLN A 569 48.78 -7.78 -8.19
CA GLN A 569 50.14 -7.37 -7.85
C GLN A 569 50.78 -8.31 -6.83
N ALA A 570 50.26 -8.40 -5.60
CA ALA A 570 50.82 -9.20 -4.50
C ALA A 570 49.74 -9.99 -3.74
N PHE A 571 49.94 -11.28 -3.45
CA PHE A 571 49.07 -12.05 -2.54
C PHE A 571 49.72 -13.30 -1.92
N LEU A 572 49.20 -13.76 -0.77
CA LEU A 572 49.67 -15.01 -0.14
C LEU A 572 48.97 -16.24 -0.74
N LEU A 573 47.63 -16.32 -0.66
CA LEU A 573 46.87 -17.51 -1.07
C LEU A 573 45.58 -17.12 -1.82
N MET A 574 45.33 -17.76 -2.97
CA MET A 574 44.11 -17.56 -3.76
C MET A 574 43.50 -18.89 -4.23
N TYR A 575 42.20 -19.04 -4.02
CA TYR A 575 41.37 -20.10 -4.58
C TYR A 575 40.40 -19.51 -5.60
N LEU A 576 40.58 -19.88 -6.86
CA LEU A 576 39.69 -19.47 -7.95
C LEU A 576 38.96 -20.69 -8.52
N TYR A 577 37.65 -20.73 -8.30
CA TYR A 577 36.75 -21.70 -8.91
C TYR A 577 35.92 -20.99 -9.97
N PHE A 578 36.28 -21.19 -11.23
CA PHE A 578 35.57 -20.62 -12.35
C PHE A 578 34.87 -21.73 -13.13
N PHE A 579 33.54 -21.68 -13.15
CA PHE A 579 32.70 -22.59 -13.89
C PHE A 579 31.87 -21.81 -14.90
N SER A 580 32.12 -22.06 -16.18
CA SER A 580 31.23 -21.58 -17.25
C SER A 580 31.08 -22.61 -18.33
N ARG A 581 29.84 -22.91 -18.75
CA ARG A 581 29.60 -23.83 -19.86
C ARG A 581 30.14 -23.28 -21.17
N PHE A 582 30.12 -21.96 -21.34
CA PHE A 582 30.64 -21.29 -22.53
C PHE A 582 31.24 -19.91 -22.20
N VAL A 583 32.42 -19.61 -22.76
CA VAL A 583 33.08 -18.30 -22.71
C VAL A 583 33.49 -17.94 -24.14
N GLN A 584 32.89 -16.90 -24.74
CA GLN A 584 33.14 -16.61 -26.16
C GLN A 584 34.51 -15.96 -26.40
N PHE A 585 34.91 -15.02 -25.53
CA PHE A 585 36.20 -14.35 -25.60
C PHE A 585 36.86 -14.28 -24.22
N LEU A 586 38.10 -14.76 -24.11
CA LEU A 586 38.87 -14.79 -22.88
C LEU A 586 40.17 -13.98 -23.03
N ARG A 587 40.41 -13.06 -22.08
CA ARG A 587 41.73 -12.42 -21.90
C ARG A 587 42.32 -12.86 -20.55
N PRO A 588 43.49 -13.54 -20.52
CA PRO A 588 44.07 -14.12 -19.31
C PRO A 588 44.58 -13.10 -18.29
N CYS A 589 44.81 -13.56 -17.05
CA CYS A 589 45.36 -12.76 -15.95
C CYS A 589 46.81 -12.34 -16.18
N THR A 590 47.25 -11.28 -15.49
CA THR A 590 48.68 -10.95 -15.30
C THR A 590 49.00 -10.88 -13.80
N PHE A 591 50.13 -11.48 -13.39
CA PHE A 591 50.58 -11.58 -11.99
C PHE A 591 51.98 -10.96 -11.81
N GLN A 592 52.28 -10.34 -10.67
CA GLN A 592 53.64 -9.87 -10.33
C GLN A 592 54.30 -10.73 -9.23
N THR A 593 53.73 -10.81 -8.03
CA THR A 593 54.28 -11.57 -6.89
C THR A 593 53.20 -12.40 -6.18
N PHE A 594 53.45 -13.69 -5.92
CA PHE A 594 52.53 -14.57 -5.18
C PHE A 594 53.25 -15.75 -4.52
N LEU A 595 52.67 -16.35 -3.45
CA LEU A 595 53.19 -17.57 -2.81
C LEU A 595 52.52 -18.84 -3.35
N LEU A 596 51.20 -19.00 -3.19
CA LEU A 596 50.44 -20.15 -3.70
C LEU A 596 49.12 -19.74 -4.37
N MET A 597 48.76 -20.40 -5.48
CA MET A 597 47.52 -20.18 -6.21
C MET A 597 46.90 -21.53 -6.64
N TYR A 598 45.64 -21.75 -6.28
CA TYR A 598 44.84 -22.90 -6.72
C TYR A 598 43.79 -22.44 -7.73
N LEU A 599 43.96 -22.87 -8.99
CA LEU A 599 43.05 -22.56 -10.09
C LEU A 599 42.27 -23.81 -10.49
N TYR A 600 40.95 -23.76 -10.34
CA TYR A 600 40.02 -24.76 -10.88
C TYR A 600 39.16 -24.09 -11.94
N PHE A 601 39.59 -24.23 -13.19
CA PHE A 601 38.89 -23.67 -14.34
C PHE A 601 38.16 -24.79 -15.07
N PHE A 602 36.85 -24.90 -14.85
CA PHE A 602 36.00 -25.82 -15.59
C PHE A 602 35.24 -25.01 -16.63
N SER A 603 35.82 -24.93 -17.82
CA SER A 603 35.05 -24.60 -19.02
C SER A 603 34.91 -25.85 -19.85
N SER A 604 33.69 -26.27 -20.14
CA SER A 604 33.45 -27.18 -21.25
C SER A 604 33.69 -26.39 -22.54
N SER A 605 34.95 -26.13 -22.88
CA SER A 605 35.33 -26.10 -24.29
C SER A 605 35.09 -27.53 -24.75
N ALA A 606 33.95 -27.77 -25.40
CA ALA A 606 33.79 -29.04 -26.07
C ALA A 606 35.05 -29.25 -26.93
N PRO A 607 35.78 -30.38 -26.82
CA PRO A 607 36.75 -30.72 -27.84
C PRO A 607 36.03 -30.67 -29.18
N CYS A 608 36.70 -30.13 -30.21
CA CYS A 608 36.23 -30.28 -31.58
C CYS A 608 35.99 -31.77 -31.80
N ASP A 609 34.72 -32.14 -31.83
CA ASP A 609 34.27 -33.49 -32.07
C ASP A 609 34.76 -33.83 -33.48
N LYS A 610 35.65 -34.84 -33.56
CA LYS A 610 36.17 -35.32 -34.82
C LYS A 610 35.00 -35.80 -35.66
N GLY A 611 34.82 -35.18 -36.83
CA GLY A 611 34.02 -35.74 -37.91
C GLY A 611 32.50 -35.73 -37.69
N LYS A 612 31.91 -34.58 -37.37
CA LYS A 612 30.51 -34.34 -37.75
C LYS A 612 30.51 -33.58 -39.07
N MET A 613 29.98 -34.21 -40.11
CA MET A 613 29.69 -33.54 -41.38
C MET A 613 28.79 -32.34 -41.07
N ILE A 614 29.31 -31.14 -41.31
CA ILE A 614 28.60 -29.88 -41.21
C ILE A 614 27.62 -29.85 -42.39
N PRO A 615 26.30 -29.73 -42.15
CA PRO A 615 25.37 -29.50 -43.24
C PRO A 615 25.61 -28.11 -43.84
N LYS A 616 25.45 -28.03 -45.16
CA LYS A 616 25.59 -26.85 -46.02
C LYS A 616 25.06 -25.57 -45.36
N GLU A 617 25.82 -24.48 -45.43
CA GLU A 617 25.49 -23.15 -44.88
C GLU A 617 24.02 -22.77 -45.15
N GLY A 618 23.28 -22.41 -44.08
CA GLY A 618 21.93 -21.84 -44.17
C GLY A 618 20.80 -22.64 -43.49
N SER A 619 21.02 -23.89 -43.08
CA SER A 619 19.97 -24.75 -42.50
C SER A 619 20.14 -24.91 -40.98
N GLN A 620 19.08 -24.67 -40.19
CA GLN A 620 19.09 -24.87 -38.73
C GLN A 620 18.59 -26.28 -38.37
N TYR A 621 19.19 -26.91 -37.36
CA TYR A 621 18.86 -28.28 -36.93
C TYR A 621 18.54 -28.37 -35.44
N VAL A 622 17.56 -29.21 -35.08
CA VAL A 622 17.32 -29.71 -33.72
C VAL A 622 17.55 -31.21 -33.69
N TYR A 623 17.99 -31.72 -32.54
CA TYR A 623 18.31 -33.14 -32.36
C TYR A 623 17.34 -33.76 -31.37
N ASP A 624 16.85 -34.96 -31.63
CA ASP A 624 16.07 -35.73 -30.65
C ASP A 624 16.96 -36.46 -29.65
N ALA A 625 16.34 -37.21 -28.73
CA ALA A 625 17.03 -38.01 -27.72
C ALA A 625 17.97 -39.08 -28.33
N GLU A 626 17.67 -39.55 -29.54
CA GLU A 626 18.50 -40.50 -30.30
C GLU A 626 19.53 -39.80 -31.21
N ASN A 627 19.70 -38.48 -31.06
CA ASN A 627 20.65 -37.66 -31.81
C ASN A 627 20.38 -37.59 -33.32
N ARG A 628 19.15 -37.87 -33.77
CA ARG A 628 18.70 -37.67 -35.16
C ARG A 628 18.47 -36.19 -35.39
N ALA A 629 19.00 -35.66 -36.49
CA ALA A 629 18.90 -34.26 -36.85
C ALA A 629 17.63 -33.97 -37.66
N TYR A 630 16.81 -33.04 -37.19
CA TYR A 630 15.65 -32.51 -37.92
C TYR A 630 15.94 -31.07 -38.31
N GLN A 631 15.86 -30.79 -39.61
CA GLN A 631 15.97 -29.44 -40.14
C GLN A 631 14.70 -28.65 -39.83
N TYR A 632 14.86 -27.39 -39.45
CA TYR A 632 13.76 -26.46 -39.28
C TYR A 632 14.07 -25.11 -39.96
N ASP A 633 13.11 -24.62 -40.72
CA ASP A 633 13.15 -23.34 -41.42
C ASP A 633 11.72 -22.79 -41.59
N ARG A 634 11.55 -21.67 -42.29
CA ARG A 634 10.23 -21.03 -42.48
C ARG A 634 9.28 -21.82 -43.38
N ASN A 635 9.80 -22.73 -44.19
CA ASN A 635 9.02 -23.55 -45.12
C ASN A 635 8.63 -24.90 -44.50
N MET A 636 9.05 -25.19 -43.26
CA MET A 636 8.61 -26.37 -42.52
C MET A 636 7.07 -26.37 -42.34
N PRO A 637 6.39 -27.54 -42.42
CA PRO A 637 4.95 -27.66 -42.20
C PRO A 637 4.58 -27.52 -40.71
N LEU A 638 4.62 -26.30 -40.19
CA LEU A 638 4.27 -25.99 -38.80
C LEU A 638 2.77 -26.15 -38.54
N ILE A 639 2.42 -26.66 -37.36
CA ILE A 639 1.02 -26.78 -36.92
C ILE A 639 0.75 -25.75 -35.83
N PHE A 640 -0.23 -24.88 -36.02
CA PHE A 640 -0.65 -23.93 -34.99
C PHE A 640 -2.04 -24.30 -34.46
N ILE A 641 -2.16 -24.50 -33.16
CA ILE A 641 -3.42 -24.81 -32.49
C ILE A 641 -3.83 -23.64 -31.59
N GLY A 642 -5.08 -23.23 -31.68
CA GLY A 642 -5.57 -22.13 -30.86
C GLY A 642 -7.08 -21.98 -30.88
N GLY A 643 -7.57 -20.80 -30.51
CA GLY A 643 -8.98 -20.56 -30.18
C GLY A 643 -9.10 -19.79 -28.86
N VAL A 644 -10.32 -19.50 -28.42
CA VAL A 644 -10.50 -18.88 -27.10
C VAL A 644 -10.06 -19.88 -26.01
N PRO A 645 -9.29 -19.48 -24.98
CA PRO A 645 -8.95 -20.40 -23.89
C PRO A 645 -10.18 -21.09 -23.31
N ARG A 646 -10.01 -22.32 -22.82
CA ARG A 646 -11.07 -23.22 -22.34
C ARG A 646 -11.94 -23.87 -23.43
N SER A 647 -11.53 -23.79 -24.69
CA SER A 647 -12.18 -24.45 -25.84
C SER A 647 -11.58 -25.81 -26.23
N GLY A 648 -10.90 -26.51 -25.31
CA GLY A 648 -10.28 -27.82 -25.61
C GLY A 648 -8.93 -27.77 -26.33
N THR A 649 -8.28 -26.61 -26.44
CA THR A 649 -6.98 -26.46 -27.12
C THR A 649 -5.86 -27.32 -26.54
N THR A 650 -5.81 -27.50 -25.22
CA THR A 650 -4.83 -28.41 -24.61
C THR A 650 -5.17 -29.88 -24.89
N LEU A 651 -6.45 -30.26 -25.03
CA LEU A 651 -6.80 -31.63 -25.39
C LEU A 651 -6.32 -31.95 -26.81
N ALA A 652 -6.68 -31.10 -27.78
CA ALA A 652 -6.28 -31.28 -29.18
C ALA A 652 -4.76 -31.40 -29.36
N ARG A 653 -3.97 -30.54 -28.69
CA ARG A 653 -2.51 -30.63 -28.79
C ARG A 653 -1.95 -31.88 -28.12
N VAL A 654 -2.56 -32.35 -27.02
CA VAL A 654 -2.08 -33.55 -26.30
C VAL A 654 -2.40 -34.82 -27.07
N MET A 655 -3.55 -34.87 -27.76
CA MET A 655 -3.88 -35.94 -28.70
C MET A 655 -2.88 -35.97 -29.87
N LEU A 656 -2.47 -34.80 -30.39
CA LEU A 656 -1.44 -34.73 -31.42
C LEU A 656 -0.03 -35.05 -30.90
N ASP A 657 0.34 -34.59 -29.71
CA ASP A 657 1.62 -34.94 -29.04
C ASP A 657 1.76 -36.45 -28.79
N ALA A 658 0.67 -37.22 -28.76
CA ALA A 658 0.74 -38.66 -28.63
C ALA A 658 1.18 -39.35 -29.94
N HIS A 659 1.07 -38.68 -31.08
CA HIS A 659 1.55 -39.20 -32.35
C HIS A 659 3.10 -39.18 -32.36
N PRO A 660 3.78 -40.28 -32.70
CA PRO A 660 5.25 -40.40 -32.62
C PRO A 660 6.05 -39.45 -33.55
N SER A 661 5.39 -38.69 -34.42
CA SER A 661 6.02 -37.79 -35.39
C SER A 661 5.68 -36.33 -35.14
N ILE A 662 4.83 -36.01 -34.16
CA ILE A 662 4.35 -34.65 -33.89
C ILE A 662 4.79 -34.22 -32.50
N ARG A 663 5.32 -33.00 -32.38
CA ARG A 663 5.55 -32.37 -31.08
C ARG A 663 4.99 -30.95 -31.04
N CYS A 664 3.97 -30.76 -30.20
CA CYS A 664 3.40 -29.48 -29.80
C CYS A 664 4.05 -28.93 -28.54
N GLY A 665 4.06 -29.69 -27.44
CA GLY A 665 4.52 -29.22 -26.12
C GLY A 665 3.60 -28.20 -25.42
N GLU A 666 4.15 -27.48 -24.45
CA GLU A 666 3.41 -26.55 -23.58
C GLU A 666 3.11 -25.17 -24.22
N GLU A 667 2.25 -24.37 -23.58
CA GLU A 667 2.04 -22.96 -23.99
C GLU A 667 3.32 -22.15 -23.84
N THR A 668 3.82 -21.58 -24.94
CA THR A 668 5.05 -20.80 -24.92
C THR A 668 4.85 -19.45 -24.22
N ARG A 669 3.63 -18.90 -24.26
CA ARG A 669 3.19 -17.60 -23.73
C ARG A 669 3.86 -16.38 -24.36
N VAL A 670 5.06 -16.53 -24.94
CA VAL A 670 5.85 -15.46 -25.53
C VAL A 670 5.47 -15.19 -26.97
N ILE A 671 5.08 -16.21 -27.74
CA ILE A 671 4.62 -16.08 -29.13
C ILE A 671 3.39 -15.14 -29.23
N PRO A 672 2.29 -15.34 -28.49
CA PRO A 672 1.15 -14.43 -28.57
C PRO A 672 1.48 -13.00 -28.08
N ARG A 673 2.53 -12.82 -27.26
CA ARG A 673 2.96 -11.48 -26.80
C ARG A 673 3.71 -10.72 -27.88
N ILE A 674 4.64 -11.38 -28.58
CA ILE A 674 5.38 -10.73 -29.67
C ILE A 674 4.44 -10.42 -30.84
N LEU A 675 3.50 -11.32 -31.16
CA LEU A 675 2.45 -11.07 -32.16
C LEU A 675 1.56 -9.88 -31.76
N ALA A 676 1.17 -9.77 -30.49
CA ALA A 676 0.40 -8.62 -30.02
C ALA A 676 1.18 -7.30 -30.12
N MET A 677 2.50 -7.31 -29.86
CA MET A 677 3.37 -6.14 -30.04
C MET A 677 3.48 -5.75 -31.52
N GLN A 678 3.66 -6.73 -32.41
CA GLN A 678 3.69 -6.50 -33.85
C GLN A 678 2.38 -5.88 -34.35
N VAL A 679 1.23 -6.38 -33.90
CA VAL A 679 -0.07 -5.81 -34.27
C VAL A 679 -0.21 -4.36 -33.80
N GLN A 680 0.34 -4.02 -32.63
CA GLN A 680 0.33 -2.63 -32.13
C GLN A 680 1.18 -1.70 -32.99
N TRP A 681 2.36 -2.15 -33.42
CA TRP A 681 3.23 -1.38 -34.32
C TRP A 681 2.57 -1.13 -35.66
N ARG A 682 1.98 -2.16 -36.29
CA ARG A 682 1.30 -2.02 -37.59
C ARG A 682 0.01 -1.21 -37.54
N ARG A 683 -0.73 -1.24 -36.43
CA ARG A 683 -2.00 -0.47 -36.29
C ARG A 683 -1.80 1.03 -36.13
N SER A 684 -0.65 1.46 -35.59
CA SER A 684 -0.37 2.88 -35.38
C SER A 684 0.31 3.45 -36.63
N THR A 685 -0.40 4.24 -37.44
CA THR A 685 0.16 4.88 -38.64
C THR A 685 1.42 5.69 -38.35
N LYS A 686 1.41 6.44 -37.23
CA LYS A 686 2.57 7.22 -36.77
C LYS A 686 3.75 6.34 -36.39
N GLU A 687 3.51 5.20 -35.74
CA GLU A 687 4.62 4.31 -35.37
C GLU A 687 5.15 3.57 -36.59
N LYS A 688 4.27 3.12 -37.49
CA LYS A 688 4.67 2.50 -38.76
C LYS A 688 5.60 3.40 -39.56
N SER A 689 5.22 4.67 -39.76
CA SER A 689 6.07 5.65 -40.46
C SER A 689 7.43 5.86 -39.77
N ARG A 690 7.48 5.88 -38.42
CA ARG A 690 8.76 6.00 -37.69
C ARG A 690 9.67 4.78 -37.85
N LEU A 691 9.08 3.58 -37.95
CA LEU A 691 9.81 2.35 -38.17
C LEU A 691 10.35 2.29 -39.61
N GLU A 692 9.53 2.69 -40.59
CA GLU A 692 9.94 2.80 -42.00
C GLU A 692 11.11 3.78 -42.17
N GLU A 693 11.02 4.99 -41.60
CA GLU A 693 12.11 5.98 -41.59
C GLU A 693 13.38 5.50 -40.87
N ALA A 694 13.26 4.55 -39.94
CA ALA A 694 14.38 3.95 -39.23
C ALA A 694 14.98 2.72 -39.96
N GLY A 695 14.50 2.39 -41.17
CA GLY A 695 14.92 1.20 -41.90
C GLY A 695 14.36 -0.12 -41.34
N VAL A 696 13.40 -0.05 -40.41
CA VAL A 696 12.72 -1.20 -39.82
C VAL A 696 11.42 -1.43 -40.60
N THR A 697 11.57 -1.90 -41.85
CA THR A 697 10.45 -2.15 -42.77
C THR A 697 9.62 -3.37 -42.35
N ASP A 698 8.47 -3.57 -43.01
CA ASP A 698 7.63 -4.76 -42.80
C ASP A 698 8.44 -6.06 -43.06
N GLU A 699 9.35 -6.08 -44.05
CA GLU A 699 10.24 -7.22 -44.33
C GLU A 699 11.21 -7.51 -43.17
N VAL A 700 11.88 -6.48 -42.64
CA VAL A 700 12.82 -6.62 -41.51
C VAL A 700 12.08 -7.12 -40.25
N LEU A 701 10.86 -6.62 -40.01
CA LEU A 701 10.02 -7.07 -38.90
C LEU A 701 9.58 -8.53 -39.08
N ASP A 702 9.15 -8.88 -40.29
CA ASP A 702 8.67 -10.22 -40.62
C ASP A 702 9.82 -11.24 -40.49
N ASP A 703 11.04 -10.85 -40.88
CA ASP A 703 12.25 -11.65 -40.69
C ASP A 703 12.61 -11.86 -39.21
N ALA A 704 12.58 -10.79 -38.42
CA ALA A 704 12.87 -10.87 -37.00
C ALA A 704 11.84 -11.73 -36.25
N ILE A 705 10.55 -11.57 -36.59
CA ILE A 705 9.45 -12.26 -35.91
C ILE A 705 9.38 -13.72 -36.30
N SER A 706 9.50 -14.05 -37.59
CA SER A 706 9.55 -15.44 -38.04
C SER A 706 10.71 -16.18 -37.39
N SER A 707 11.90 -15.56 -37.34
CA SER A 707 13.08 -16.15 -36.66
C SER A 707 12.83 -16.37 -35.18
N PHE A 708 12.24 -15.39 -34.48
CA PHE A 708 11.90 -15.51 -33.06
C PHE A 708 10.88 -16.62 -32.80
N VAL A 709 9.80 -16.68 -33.60
CA VAL A 709 8.73 -17.68 -33.45
C VAL A 709 9.29 -19.07 -33.73
N LEU A 710 10.05 -19.24 -34.81
CA LEU A 710 10.62 -20.51 -35.21
C LEU A 710 11.63 -21.04 -34.16
N GLU A 711 12.51 -20.19 -33.65
CA GLU A 711 13.46 -20.53 -32.59
C GLU A 711 12.75 -21.00 -31.31
N VAL A 712 11.68 -20.30 -30.92
CA VAL A 712 10.88 -20.71 -29.77
C VAL A 712 10.26 -22.07 -30.04
N ILE A 713 9.53 -22.24 -31.16
CA ILE A 713 8.84 -23.49 -31.54
C ILE A 713 9.82 -24.66 -31.59
N ALA A 714 10.98 -24.51 -32.23
CA ALA A 714 11.95 -25.57 -32.40
C ALA A 714 12.61 -25.99 -31.07
N LYS A 715 12.97 -25.04 -30.20
CA LYS A 715 13.85 -25.30 -29.05
C LYS A 715 13.15 -25.39 -27.69
N HIS A 716 11.84 -25.15 -27.60
CA HIS A 716 11.15 -25.23 -26.30
C HIS A 716 10.77 -26.66 -25.86
N GLY A 717 10.88 -27.65 -26.74
CA GLY A 717 10.60 -29.05 -26.48
C GLY A 717 11.46 -29.97 -27.34
N GLU A 718 11.21 -31.27 -27.29
CA GLU A 718 11.93 -32.29 -28.05
C GLU A 718 11.83 -32.06 -29.57
N ALA A 719 12.81 -32.55 -30.33
CA ALA A 719 12.75 -32.51 -31.78
C ALA A 719 11.75 -33.55 -32.31
N ALA A 720 11.05 -33.21 -33.39
CA ALA A 720 10.14 -34.12 -34.08
C ALA A 720 10.01 -33.73 -35.56
N PRO A 721 9.64 -34.67 -36.46
CA PRO A 721 9.37 -34.40 -37.87
C PRO A 721 8.36 -33.26 -38.11
N TYR A 722 7.28 -33.21 -37.32
CA TYR A 722 6.25 -32.17 -37.41
C TYR A 722 6.22 -31.35 -36.13
N LEU A 723 6.60 -30.08 -36.24
CA LEU A 723 6.58 -29.16 -35.12
C LEU A 723 5.24 -28.45 -35.03
N CYS A 724 4.75 -28.36 -33.79
CA CYS A 724 3.47 -27.79 -33.47
C CYS A 724 3.61 -26.73 -32.37
N ASN A 725 2.71 -25.75 -32.35
CA ASN A 725 2.59 -24.77 -31.30
C ASN A 725 1.14 -24.62 -30.87
N LYS A 726 0.89 -24.68 -29.56
CA LYS A 726 -0.41 -24.36 -28.97
C LYS A 726 -0.29 -23.16 -28.03
N ASP A 727 -0.75 -22.02 -28.51
CA ASP A 727 -0.96 -20.81 -27.71
C ASP A 727 -2.31 -20.21 -28.13
N PRO A 728 -3.35 -20.19 -27.27
CA PRO A 728 -4.73 -19.95 -27.71
C PRO A 728 -4.93 -18.69 -28.59
N PHE A 729 -4.27 -17.59 -28.22
CA PHE A 729 -4.42 -16.30 -28.90
C PHE A 729 -3.51 -16.09 -30.11
N THR A 730 -2.69 -17.05 -30.53
CA THR A 730 -1.97 -16.96 -31.82
C THR A 730 -2.93 -16.87 -33.00
N HIS A 731 -4.13 -17.43 -32.86
CA HIS A 731 -5.19 -17.38 -33.86
C HIS A 731 -5.80 -16.00 -34.09
N LYS A 732 -5.46 -15.01 -33.26
CA LYS A 732 -5.72 -13.59 -33.56
C LYS A 732 -4.74 -13.03 -34.61
N SER A 733 -3.84 -13.84 -35.12
CA SER A 733 -2.83 -13.47 -36.09
C SER A 733 -2.59 -14.60 -37.11
N THR A 734 -3.60 -15.45 -37.36
CA THR A 734 -3.53 -16.57 -38.32
C THR A 734 -3.14 -16.11 -39.72
N VAL A 735 -3.71 -15.00 -40.21
CA VAL A 735 -3.37 -14.47 -41.54
C VAL A 735 -1.90 -14.08 -41.62
N TYR A 736 -1.41 -13.41 -40.57
CA TYR A 736 -0.02 -12.98 -40.49
C TYR A 736 0.96 -14.16 -40.30
N LEU A 737 0.61 -15.15 -39.46
CA LEU A 737 1.41 -16.36 -39.31
C LEU A 737 1.44 -17.16 -40.62
N SER A 738 0.34 -17.20 -41.38
CA SER A 738 0.30 -17.87 -42.68
C SER A 738 1.16 -17.17 -43.74
N SER A 739 1.35 -15.85 -43.66
CA SER A 739 2.30 -15.15 -44.52
C SER A 739 3.76 -15.37 -44.11
N LEU A 740 4.05 -15.51 -42.81
CA LEU A 740 5.40 -15.81 -42.32
C LEU A 740 5.84 -17.26 -42.57
N PHE A 741 4.90 -18.19 -42.49
CA PHE A 741 5.12 -19.64 -42.62
C PHE A 741 4.18 -20.21 -43.68
N PRO A 742 4.57 -20.20 -44.97
CA PRO A 742 3.66 -20.50 -46.07
C PRO A 742 3.04 -21.90 -46.01
N ASN A 743 3.77 -22.88 -45.48
CA ASN A 743 3.35 -24.28 -45.35
C ASN A 743 2.69 -24.59 -44.00
N ALA A 744 2.49 -23.59 -43.14
CA ALA A 744 1.85 -23.81 -41.85
C ALA A 744 0.35 -24.07 -41.98
N LYS A 745 -0.16 -24.99 -41.16
CA LYS A 745 -1.58 -25.31 -41.01
C LYS A 745 -2.09 -24.91 -39.63
N PHE A 746 -3.35 -24.54 -39.56
CA PHE A 746 -3.99 -23.96 -38.38
C PHE A 746 -5.20 -24.81 -37.95
N ILE A 747 -5.27 -25.15 -36.68
CA ILE A 747 -6.40 -25.84 -36.06
C ILE A 747 -7.08 -24.87 -35.08
N LEU A 748 -8.22 -24.34 -35.50
CA LEU A 748 -9.03 -23.42 -34.71
C LEU A 748 -10.04 -24.21 -33.87
N MET A 749 -9.77 -24.36 -32.57
CA MET A 749 -10.71 -24.97 -31.65
C MET A 749 -11.90 -24.05 -31.40
N LEU A 750 -13.09 -24.57 -31.70
CA LEU A 750 -14.39 -24.00 -31.42
C LEU A 750 -15.02 -24.76 -30.26
N ARG A 751 -15.69 -24.05 -29.36
CA ARG A 751 -16.49 -24.63 -28.28
C ARG A 751 -17.66 -23.71 -28.02
N ASP A 752 -18.76 -24.24 -27.50
CA ASP A 752 -19.86 -23.43 -27.01
C ASP A 752 -19.33 -22.35 -26.04
N GLY A 753 -19.60 -21.07 -26.37
CA GLY A 753 -19.13 -19.93 -25.60
C GLY A 753 -19.61 -19.94 -24.16
N ARG A 754 -20.78 -20.53 -23.91
CA ARG A 754 -21.35 -20.71 -22.56
C ARG A 754 -20.49 -21.65 -21.74
N ALA A 755 -20.06 -22.77 -22.31
CA ALA A 755 -19.15 -23.73 -21.69
C ALA A 755 -17.75 -23.13 -21.44
N ALA A 756 -17.19 -22.44 -22.44
CA ALA A 756 -15.88 -21.80 -22.32
C ALA A 756 -15.86 -20.70 -21.23
N VAL A 757 -16.90 -19.86 -21.18
CA VAL A 757 -17.06 -18.78 -20.19
C VAL A 757 -17.31 -19.33 -18.79
N HIS A 758 -18.20 -20.32 -18.65
CA HIS A 758 -18.40 -20.98 -17.37
C HIS A 758 -17.08 -21.56 -16.84
N SER A 759 -16.32 -22.25 -17.70
CA SER A 759 -15.03 -22.83 -17.31
C SER A 759 -14.00 -21.80 -16.85
N MET A 760 -13.89 -20.63 -17.51
CA MET A 760 -12.94 -19.59 -17.07
C MET A 760 -13.35 -18.95 -15.74
N ILE A 761 -14.65 -18.76 -15.49
CA ILE A 761 -15.18 -18.15 -14.28
C ILE A 761 -14.98 -19.08 -13.08
N THR A 762 -15.47 -20.32 -13.16
CA THR A 762 -15.43 -21.26 -12.03
C THR A 762 -14.01 -21.68 -11.66
N ARG A 763 -13.14 -21.90 -12.66
CA ARG A 763 -11.73 -22.24 -12.44
C ARG A 763 -10.81 -21.02 -12.26
N LYS A 764 -11.37 -19.81 -12.25
CA LYS A 764 -10.64 -18.54 -12.07
C LYS A 764 -9.44 -18.40 -13.03
N VAL A 765 -9.64 -18.78 -14.28
CA VAL A 765 -8.59 -18.69 -15.33
C VAL A 765 -8.54 -17.26 -15.85
N THR A 766 -7.52 -16.51 -15.41
CA THR A 766 -7.41 -15.09 -15.74
C THR A 766 -6.96 -14.86 -17.18
N ILE A 767 -7.79 -14.15 -17.94
CA ILE A 767 -7.52 -13.72 -19.31
C ILE A 767 -7.60 -12.20 -19.36
N THR A 768 -6.58 -11.54 -19.92
CA THR A 768 -6.53 -10.08 -20.01
C THR A 768 -7.76 -9.55 -20.75
N GLY A 769 -8.54 -8.68 -20.10
CA GLY A 769 -9.73 -8.04 -20.67
C GLY A 769 -11.06 -8.76 -20.41
N PHE A 770 -11.04 -9.94 -19.78
CA PHE A 770 -12.23 -10.65 -19.33
C PHE A 770 -12.48 -10.38 -17.84
N ASP A 771 -13.69 -9.95 -17.49
CA ASP A 771 -14.13 -9.82 -16.11
C ASP A 771 -14.75 -11.14 -15.61
N LEU A 772 -14.01 -11.87 -14.77
CA LEU A 772 -14.43 -13.15 -14.23
C LEU A 772 -15.59 -13.05 -13.21
N THR A 773 -16.01 -11.85 -12.84
CA THR A 773 -17.19 -11.64 -12.00
C THR A 773 -18.49 -11.49 -12.80
N SER A 774 -18.40 -11.41 -14.13
CA SER A 774 -19.54 -11.15 -15.01
C SER A 774 -19.57 -12.12 -16.21
N TYR A 775 -20.57 -13.02 -16.22
CA TYR A 775 -20.85 -13.88 -17.39
C TYR A 775 -21.12 -13.07 -18.65
N ARG A 776 -21.91 -12.00 -18.53
CA ARG A 776 -22.22 -11.08 -19.64
C ARG A 776 -20.95 -10.51 -20.27
N ASN A 777 -20.06 -9.93 -19.45
CA ASN A 777 -18.81 -9.37 -19.95
C ASN A 777 -17.93 -10.44 -20.60
N SER A 778 -17.78 -11.59 -19.94
CA SER A 778 -16.94 -12.68 -20.43
C SER A 778 -17.48 -13.30 -21.72
N LEU A 779 -18.81 -13.42 -21.90
CA LEU A 779 -19.44 -13.85 -23.14
C LEU A 779 -19.29 -12.83 -24.27
N THR A 780 -19.46 -11.54 -24.00
CA THR A 780 -19.19 -10.50 -25.01
C THR A 780 -17.73 -10.53 -25.47
N LYS A 781 -16.78 -10.74 -24.54
CA LYS A 781 -15.36 -10.83 -24.86
C LYS A 781 -14.99 -12.12 -25.57
N TRP A 782 -15.63 -13.23 -25.22
CA TRP A 782 -15.54 -14.49 -25.96
C TRP A 782 -16.01 -14.28 -27.40
N ASN A 783 -17.17 -13.66 -27.60
CA ASN A 783 -17.75 -13.40 -28.92
C ASN A 783 -16.80 -12.58 -29.79
N GLN A 784 -16.29 -11.46 -29.27
CA GLN A 784 -15.31 -10.62 -29.98
C GLN A 784 -14.02 -11.36 -30.33
N ALA A 785 -13.54 -12.23 -29.44
CA ALA A 785 -12.31 -12.96 -29.66
C ALA A 785 -12.49 -14.07 -30.71
N ILE A 786 -13.56 -14.85 -30.62
CA ILE A 786 -13.82 -15.95 -31.55
C ILE A 786 -14.23 -15.45 -32.93
N GLU A 787 -14.97 -14.34 -33.02
CA GLU A 787 -15.30 -13.70 -34.29
C GLU A 787 -14.04 -13.33 -35.08
N ASN A 788 -13.06 -12.69 -34.42
CA ASN A 788 -11.79 -12.33 -35.04
C ASN A 788 -10.96 -13.56 -35.47
N MET A 789 -10.89 -14.58 -34.63
CA MET A 789 -10.15 -15.80 -34.95
C MET A 789 -10.79 -16.57 -36.10
N TYR A 790 -12.13 -16.69 -36.07
CA TYR A 790 -12.90 -17.37 -37.10
C TYR A 790 -12.81 -16.63 -38.43
N SER A 791 -12.91 -15.30 -38.43
CA SER A 791 -12.75 -14.51 -39.66
C SER A 791 -11.37 -14.70 -40.28
N GLN A 792 -10.31 -14.76 -39.47
CA GLN A 792 -8.96 -15.02 -39.98
C GLN A 792 -8.78 -16.44 -40.50
N CYS A 793 -9.39 -17.43 -39.85
CA CYS A 793 -9.38 -18.83 -40.31
C CYS A 793 -10.08 -18.96 -41.67
N VAL A 794 -11.25 -18.34 -41.83
CA VAL A 794 -11.96 -18.29 -43.11
C VAL A 794 -11.13 -17.55 -44.17
N GLN A 795 -10.45 -16.45 -43.81
CA GLN A 795 -9.66 -15.66 -44.73
C GLN A 795 -8.44 -16.41 -45.30
N VAL A 796 -7.76 -17.25 -44.51
CA VAL A 796 -6.64 -18.06 -45.03
C VAL A 796 -7.10 -19.28 -45.82
N GLY A 797 -8.37 -19.65 -45.72
CA GLY A 797 -9.00 -20.71 -46.49
C GLY A 797 -8.92 -22.11 -45.87
N PRO A 798 -9.78 -23.04 -46.32
CA PRO A 798 -9.95 -24.37 -45.73
C PRO A 798 -8.76 -25.31 -45.95
N THR A 799 -7.85 -24.98 -46.87
CA THR A 799 -6.60 -25.74 -47.09
C THR A 799 -5.53 -25.43 -46.05
N LYS A 800 -5.62 -24.27 -45.38
CA LYS A 800 -4.67 -23.83 -44.36
C LYS A 800 -5.25 -23.76 -42.96
N CYS A 801 -6.56 -23.53 -42.79
CA CYS A 801 -7.18 -23.50 -41.47
C CYS A 801 -8.41 -24.40 -41.38
N MET A 802 -8.42 -25.28 -40.37
CA MET A 802 -9.51 -26.20 -40.06
C MET A 802 -10.15 -25.80 -38.72
N PRO A 803 -11.43 -25.37 -38.71
CA PRO A 803 -12.21 -25.25 -37.49
C PRO A 803 -12.57 -26.63 -36.94
N VAL A 804 -12.34 -26.86 -35.65
CA VAL A 804 -12.62 -28.14 -34.96
C VAL A 804 -13.53 -27.86 -33.77
N GLN A 805 -14.73 -28.44 -33.77
CA GLN A 805 -15.65 -28.32 -32.63
C GLN A 805 -15.23 -29.27 -31.52
N TYR A 806 -15.01 -28.73 -30.32
CA TYR A 806 -14.60 -29.48 -29.14
C TYR A 806 -15.60 -30.58 -28.80
N GLU A 807 -16.90 -30.28 -28.87
CA GLU A 807 -17.97 -31.21 -28.56
C GLU A 807 -17.92 -32.41 -29.50
N GLN A 808 -17.73 -32.17 -30.79
CA GLN A 808 -17.61 -33.22 -31.80
C GLN A 808 -16.31 -34.04 -31.64
N LEU A 809 -15.19 -33.39 -31.32
CA LEU A 809 -13.93 -34.08 -30.99
C LEU A 809 -14.06 -34.98 -29.75
N VAL A 810 -14.85 -34.57 -28.76
CA VAL A 810 -15.06 -35.36 -27.54
C VAL A 810 -16.05 -36.50 -27.78
N LEU A 811 -17.11 -36.28 -28.55
CA LEU A 811 -18.12 -37.29 -28.84
C LEU A 811 -17.60 -38.37 -29.81
N HIS A 812 -16.82 -37.95 -30.82
CA HIS A 812 -16.36 -38.77 -31.93
C HIS A 812 -14.83 -38.63 -32.15
N PRO A 813 -13.98 -38.97 -31.16
CA PRO A 813 -12.55 -38.67 -31.21
C PRO A 813 -11.82 -39.36 -32.38
N LYS A 814 -12.21 -40.58 -32.75
CA LYS A 814 -11.61 -41.31 -33.88
C LYS A 814 -11.84 -40.58 -35.20
N GLU A 815 -13.11 -40.31 -35.53
CA GLU A 815 -13.50 -39.62 -36.77
C GLU A 815 -12.80 -38.25 -36.89
N TRP A 816 -12.77 -37.46 -35.82
CA TRP A 816 -12.17 -36.13 -35.87
C TRP A 816 -10.65 -36.16 -35.92
N MET A 817 -9.98 -37.09 -35.24
CA MET A 817 -8.53 -37.22 -35.36
C MET A 817 -8.11 -37.72 -36.74
N GLU A 818 -8.86 -38.64 -37.36
CA GLU A 818 -8.63 -39.06 -38.75
C GLU A 818 -8.75 -37.87 -39.71
N ARG A 819 -9.78 -37.03 -39.54
CA ARG A 819 -9.96 -35.79 -40.32
C ARG A 819 -8.83 -34.79 -40.09
N ILE A 820 -8.43 -34.58 -38.84
CA ILE A 820 -7.35 -33.65 -38.49
C ILE A 820 -6.02 -34.12 -39.10
N LEU A 821 -5.65 -35.38 -38.94
CA LEU A 821 -4.40 -35.92 -39.51
C LEU A 821 -4.42 -35.90 -41.04
N THR A 822 -5.55 -36.22 -41.66
CA THR A 822 -5.74 -36.08 -43.12
C THR A 822 -5.58 -34.64 -43.57
N PHE A 823 -6.20 -33.68 -42.89
CA PHE A 823 -6.03 -32.26 -43.16
C PHE A 823 -4.57 -31.82 -43.02
N LEU A 824 -3.88 -32.30 -41.97
CA LEU A 824 -2.47 -32.03 -41.74
C LEU A 824 -1.55 -32.72 -42.77
N GLN A 825 -2.03 -33.75 -43.47
CA GLN A 825 -1.27 -34.65 -44.35
C GLN A 825 -0.24 -35.48 -43.57
N ILE A 826 -0.66 -36.00 -42.42
CA ILE A 826 0.14 -36.87 -41.56
C ILE A 826 -0.54 -38.25 -41.51
N PRO A 827 0.20 -39.37 -41.58
CA PRO A 827 -0.38 -40.71 -41.47
C PRO A 827 -1.20 -40.91 -40.19
N TRP A 828 -2.15 -41.85 -40.22
CA TRP A 828 -2.88 -42.26 -39.01
C TRP A 828 -1.96 -42.99 -38.03
N ASP A 829 -2.12 -42.71 -36.74
CA ASP A 829 -1.53 -43.48 -35.64
C ASP A 829 -2.55 -43.58 -34.50
N GLU A 830 -2.77 -44.79 -33.99
CA GLU A 830 -3.77 -45.06 -32.95
C GLU A 830 -3.44 -44.35 -31.62
N ALA A 831 -2.18 -44.00 -31.38
CA ALA A 831 -1.71 -43.34 -30.15
C ALA A 831 -2.47 -42.04 -29.85
N VAL A 832 -2.99 -41.35 -30.87
CA VAL A 832 -3.76 -40.10 -30.70
C VAL A 832 -5.07 -40.27 -29.92
N LEU A 833 -5.62 -41.48 -29.88
CA LEU A 833 -6.81 -41.83 -29.09
C LEU A 833 -6.46 -42.24 -27.65
N HIS A 834 -5.19 -42.50 -27.38
CA HIS A 834 -4.66 -43.02 -26.12
C HIS A 834 -3.71 -42.03 -25.45
N HIS A 835 -3.89 -40.73 -25.66
CA HIS A 835 -2.95 -39.69 -25.23
C HIS A 835 -2.59 -39.76 -23.74
N GLN A 836 -3.51 -40.21 -22.89
CA GLN A 836 -3.30 -40.36 -21.45
C GLN A 836 -2.16 -41.34 -21.11
N ASP A 837 -1.91 -42.32 -21.99
CA ASP A 837 -0.89 -43.35 -21.81
C ASP A 837 0.50 -42.89 -22.27
N PHE A 838 0.59 -41.74 -22.94
CA PHE A 838 1.82 -41.15 -23.47
C PHE A 838 2.30 -39.91 -22.70
N ILE A 839 1.64 -39.56 -21.60
CA ILE A 839 2.02 -38.40 -20.77
C ILE A 839 3.38 -38.65 -20.11
N GLY A 840 4.32 -37.73 -20.32
CA GLY A 840 5.66 -37.79 -19.73
C GLY A 840 6.60 -38.83 -20.34
N LYS A 841 6.16 -39.57 -21.39
CA LYS A 841 7.00 -40.54 -22.10
C LYS A 841 7.83 -39.86 -23.21
N PRO A 842 9.02 -40.40 -23.57
CA PRO A 842 9.79 -39.93 -24.72
C PRO A 842 8.93 -39.98 -25.99
N GLY A 843 8.94 -38.92 -26.79
CA GLY A 843 8.11 -38.79 -27.99
C GLY A 843 6.60 -38.66 -27.73
N GLY A 844 6.19 -38.47 -26.47
CA GLY A 844 4.79 -38.30 -26.06
C GLY A 844 4.48 -36.91 -25.49
N ALA A 845 3.34 -36.80 -24.79
CA ALA A 845 2.81 -35.53 -24.33
C ALA A 845 3.54 -34.98 -23.09
N SER A 846 4.27 -33.87 -23.26
CA SER A 846 4.81 -33.08 -22.14
C SER A 846 3.76 -32.11 -21.57
N LEU A 847 3.60 -32.09 -20.24
CA LEU A 847 2.61 -31.25 -19.54
C LEU A 847 3.27 -30.31 -18.53
N SER A 848 2.83 -29.04 -18.51
CA SER A 848 3.22 -28.09 -17.46
C SER A 848 2.39 -28.29 -16.19
N LYS A 849 3.05 -28.45 -15.03
CA LYS A 849 2.36 -28.52 -13.71
C LYS A 849 1.52 -27.29 -13.36
N ILE A 850 1.78 -26.14 -14.00
CA ILE A 850 1.12 -24.86 -13.69
C ILE A 850 0.10 -24.44 -14.75
N GLU A 851 -0.08 -25.21 -15.83
CA GLU A 851 -1.15 -24.98 -16.79
C GLU A 851 -2.50 -25.42 -16.20
N ARG A 852 -3.54 -24.60 -16.44
CA ARG A 852 -4.88 -24.78 -15.84
C ARG A 852 -5.67 -25.95 -16.42
N SER A 853 -5.17 -26.57 -17.48
CA SER A 853 -5.82 -27.72 -18.13
C SER A 853 -5.20 -29.06 -17.78
N THR A 854 -4.04 -29.07 -17.11
CA THR A 854 -3.24 -30.27 -16.86
C THR A 854 -4.03 -31.35 -16.11
N ASP A 855 -4.75 -30.99 -15.06
CA ASP A 855 -5.62 -31.89 -14.28
C ASP A 855 -6.80 -32.49 -15.08
N GLN A 856 -7.13 -31.91 -16.24
CA GLN A 856 -8.18 -32.45 -17.12
C GLN A 856 -7.60 -33.34 -18.23
N VAL A 857 -6.48 -32.94 -18.84
CA VAL A 857 -5.88 -33.65 -19.98
C VAL A 857 -5.06 -34.87 -19.60
N VAL A 858 -4.87 -35.11 -18.29
CA VAL A 858 -4.34 -36.38 -17.78
C VAL A 858 -5.35 -37.53 -17.85
N LYS A 859 -6.63 -37.22 -18.07
CA LYS A 859 -7.70 -38.21 -18.18
C LYS A 859 -7.94 -38.54 -19.65
N PRO A 860 -8.40 -39.77 -19.98
CA PRO A 860 -8.86 -40.08 -21.33
C PRO A 860 -10.02 -39.16 -21.75
N VAL A 861 -10.27 -39.07 -23.06
CA VAL A 861 -11.42 -38.32 -23.61
C VAL A 861 -12.72 -38.79 -22.96
N ASN A 862 -13.49 -37.84 -22.39
CA ASN A 862 -14.67 -38.12 -21.56
C ASN A 862 -15.72 -37.00 -21.64
N LEU A 863 -16.92 -37.29 -21.12
CA LEU A 863 -18.11 -36.44 -21.30
C LEU A 863 -18.36 -35.42 -20.18
N ASP A 864 -17.58 -35.43 -19.09
CA ASP A 864 -17.89 -34.66 -17.86
C ASP A 864 -18.00 -33.15 -18.10
N ALA A 865 -17.28 -32.63 -19.10
CA ALA A 865 -17.19 -31.20 -19.35
C ALA A 865 -18.20 -30.67 -20.38
N LEU A 866 -18.96 -31.51 -21.09
CA LEU A 866 -19.82 -31.07 -22.21
C LEU A 866 -20.92 -30.09 -21.76
N THR A 867 -21.69 -30.46 -20.74
CA THR A 867 -22.90 -29.74 -20.31
C THR A 867 -22.79 -29.15 -18.89
N SER A 868 -21.58 -29.15 -18.30
CA SER A 868 -21.35 -28.68 -16.92
C SER A 868 -21.66 -27.20 -16.67
N TRP A 869 -21.94 -26.42 -17.71
CA TRP A 869 -22.30 -25.00 -17.61
C TRP A 869 -23.80 -24.74 -17.41
N VAL A 870 -24.64 -25.75 -17.69
CA VAL A 870 -26.10 -25.62 -17.66
C VAL A 870 -26.56 -25.33 -16.23
N GLY A 871 -27.45 -24.35 -16.08
CA GLY A 871 -27.96 -23.92 -14.76
C GLY A 871 -27.06 -22.96 -13.98
N HIS A 872 -25.87 -22.61 -14.49
CA HIS A 872 -24.94 -21.70 -13.80
C HIS A 872 -24.85 -20.29 -14.39
N ILE A 873 -25.50 -20.05 -15.54
CA ILE A 873 -25.52 -18.75 -16.19
C ILE A 873 -26.74 -17.97 -15.66
N PRO A 874 -26.57 -16.71 -15.19
CA PRO A 874 -27.69 -15.90 -14.72
C PRO A 874 -28.82 -15.73 -15.75
N ASP A 875 -30.07 -15.73 -15.31
CA ASP A 875 -31.26 -15.71 -16.18
C ASP A 875 -31.29 -14.50 -17.12
N ASP A 876 -30.83 -13.33 -16.66
CA ASP A 876 -30.75 -12.12 -17.49
C ASP A 876 -29.77 -12.30 -18.67
N VAL A 877 -28.70 -13.07 -18.47
CA VAL A 877 -27.70 -13.38 -19.48
C VAL A 877 -28.20 -14.48 -20.42
N VAL A 878 -28.93 -15.47 -19.90
CA VAL A 878 -29.58 -16.52 -20.73
C VAL A 878 -30.60 -15.88 -21.68
N ARG A 879 -31.47 -15.00 -21.17
CA ARG A 879 -32.47 -14.29 -21.97
C ARG A 879 -31.82 -13.47 -23.10
N ASP A 880 -30.71 -12.80 -22.80
CA ASP A 880 -30.04 -11.91 -23.75
C ASP A 880 -28.96 -12.62 -24.60
N MET A 881 -28.81 -13.94 -24.48
CA MET A 881 -27.73 -14.72 -25.09
C MET A 881 -27.53 -14.49 -26.60
N PRO A 882 -28.59 -14.46 -27.44
CA PRO A 882 -28.45 -14.20 -28.88
C PRO A 882 -27.83 -12.82 -29.20
N TYR A 883 -28.06 -11.83 -28.33
CA TYR A 883 -27.54 -10.48 -28.50
C TYR A 883 -26.12 -10.32 -27.94
N ILE A 884 -25.81 -11.02 -26.83
CA ILE A 884 -24.48 -10.99 -26.19
C ILE A 884 -23.45 -11.74 -27.04
N ALA A 885 -23.86 -12.89 -27.59
CA ALA A 885 -22.96 -13.85 -28.24
C ALA A 885 -23.53 -14.37 -29.58
N PRO A 886 -23.73 -13.49 -30.60
CA PRO A 886 -24.26 -13.90 -31.91
C PRO A 886 -23.39 -14.94 -32.63
N MET A 887 -22.10 -15.03 -32.30
CA MET A 887 -21.22 -16.09 -32.84
C MET A 887 -21.67 -17.50 -32.44
N LEU A 888 -22.46 -17.69 -31.36
CA LEU A 888 -23.02 -19.01 -31.03
C LEU A 888 -23.80 -19.55 -32.21
N GLN A 889 -24.79 -18.78 -32.69
CA GLN A 889 -25.62 -19.18 -33.83
C GLN A 889 -24.79 -19.38 -35.11
N ARG A 890 -23.84 -18.48 -35.38
CA ARG A 890 -22.97 -18.57 -36.56
C ARG A 890 -22.08 -19.82 -36.56
N LEU A 891 -21.72 -20.33 -35.38
CA LEU A 891 -20.87 -21.51 -35.22
C LEU A 891 -21.69 -22.81 -35.05
N GLY A 892 -23.02 -22.74 -35.14
CA GLY A 892 -23.92 -23.89 -35.04
C GLY A 892 -24.43 -24.21 -33.64
N TYR A 893 -24.21 -23.34 -32.65
CA TYR A 893 -24.76 -23.49 -31.30
C TYR A 893 -26.05 -22.68 -31.16
N ASP A 894 -27.19 -23.33 -30.91
CA ASP A 894 -28.44 -22.61 -30.65
C ASP A 894 -28.30 -21.77 -29.36
N PRO A 895 -28.38 -20.42 -29.45
CA PRO A 895 -28.22 -19.55 -28.29
C PRO A 895 -29.41 -19.63 -27.31
N ARG A 896 -30.55 -20.22 -27.71
CA ARG A 896 -31.76 -20.35 -26.87
C ARG A 896 -31.87 -21.69 -26.15
N GLN A 897 -31.18 -22.74 -26.62
CA GLN A 897 -31.16 -24.06 -25.97
C GLN A 897 -30.15 -24.13 -24.82
N ASN A 898 -30.50 -24.78 -23.72
CA ASN A 898 -29.66 -24.88 -22.51
C ASN A 898 -29.71 -26.30 -21.92
N PRO A 899 -28.82 -27.23 -22.35
CA PRO A 899 -27.83 -27.09 -23.41
C PRO A 899 -28.43 -27.36 -24.81
N PRO A 900 -27.74 -26.97 -25.90
CA PRO A 900 -27.98 -27.54 -27.22
C PRO A 900 -27.75 -29.06 -27.24
N ASP A 901 -28.41 -29.77 -28.16
CA ASP A 901 -28.03 -31.14 -28.48
C ASP A 901 -26.69 -31.14 -29.23
N TYR A 902 -25.64 -31.59 -28.56
CA TYR A 902 -24.31 -31.70 -29.13
C TYR A 902 -24.10 -33.01 -29.93
N GLY A 903 -25.01 -33.98 -29.81
CA GLY A 903 -24.89 -35.32 -30.41
C GLY A 903 -24.68 -36.44 -29.39
N LYS A 904 -24.67 -37.68 -29.89
CA LYS A 904 -24.50 -38.90 -29.08
C LYS A 904 -23.04 -39.38 -29.13
N PRO A 905 -22.44 -39.77 -27.99
CA PRO A 905 -21.04 -40.19 -27.94
C PRO A 905 -20.81 -41.58 -28.51
N ASP A 906 -19.60 -41.81 -29.04
CA ASP A 906 -19.11 -43.15 -29.36
C ASP A 906 -19.01 -44.04 -28.11
N ALA A 907 -19.16 -45.36 -28.29
CA ALA A 907 -19.13 -46.34 -27.21
C ALA A 907 -17.85 -46.26 -26.35
N VAL A 908 -16.70 -46.01 -26.99
CA VAL A 908 -15.39 -45.88 -26.32
C VAL A 908 -15.37 -44.70 -25.34
N VAL A 909 -16.01 -43.59 -25.68
CA VAL A 909 -16.06 -42.39 -24.82
C VAL A 909 -16.98 -42.62 -23.62
N LEU A 910 -18.09 -43.34 -23.82
CA LEU A 910 -18.96 -43.78 -22.73
C LEU A 910 -18.22 -44.71 -21.76
N GLU A 911 -17.43 -45.65 -22.28
CA GLU A 911 -16.61 -46.54 -21.47
C GLU A 911 -15.54 -45.77 -20.68
N ASN A 912 -14.80 -44.87 -21.33
CA ASN A 912 -13.83 -43.98 -20.66
C ASN A 912 -14.48 -43.18 -19.53
N THR A 913 -15.67 -42.64 -19.78
CA THR A 913 -16.43 -41.87 -18.78
C THR A 913 -16.90 -42.74 -17.62
N LYS A 914 -17.33 -43.99 -17.88
CA LYS A 914 -17.70 -44.96 -16.83
C LYS A 914 -16.49 -45.32 -15.95
N LYS A 915 -15.34 -45.63 -16.56
CA LYS A 915 -14.09 -45.95 -15.84
C LYS A 915 -13.64 -44.80 -14.94
N LEU A 916 -13.78 -43.55 -15.40
CA LEU A 916 -13.49 -42.36 -14.59
C LEU A 916 -14.44 -42.19 -13.40
N LYS A 917 -15.74 -42.47 -13.57
CA LYS A 917 -16.73 -42.36 -12.49
C LYS A 917 -16.66 -43.51 -11.49
N GLY A 918 -16.23 -44.69 -11.92
CA GLY A 918 -16.03 -45.88 -11.09
C GLY A 918 -14.74 -45.88 -10.25
N GLN A 919 -13.93 -44.82 -10.29
CA GLN A 919 -12.61 -44.73 -9.63
C GLN A 919 -11.56 -45.77 -10.08
N GLU A 920 -11.80 -46.51 -11.17
CA GLU A 920 -10.86 -47.49 -11.74
C GLU A 920 -9.65 -46.82 -12.42
N TYR A 921 -9.69 -45.50 -12.59
CA TYR A 921 -8.59 -44.72 -13.16
C TYR A 921 -7.74 -44.06 -12.06
N GLN A 922 -6.66 -44.71 -11.64
CA GLN A 922 -5.63 -44.13 -10.77
C GLN A 922 -4.55 -43.43 -11.60
N TYR A 923 -4.65 -42.10 -11.69
CA TYR A 923 -3.59 -41.27 -12.23
C TYR A 923 -2.40 -41.20 -11.27
N ASN A 924 -1.20 -41.55 -11.74
CA ASN A 924 0.04 -41.35 -10.97
C ASN A 924 0.54 -39.89 -11.15
N PRO A 925 0.49 -39.04 -10.10
CA PRO A 925 0.92 -37.64 -10.19
C PRO A 925 2.41 -37.45 -10.48
N ASP A 926 3.24 -38.48 -10.30
CA ASP A 926 4.68 -38.44 -10.55
C ASP A 926 5.04 -38.48 -12.04
N LEU A 927 4.09 -38.85 -12.91
CA LEU A 927 4.25 -38.88 -14.37
C LEU A 927 4.27 -37.48 -15.01
N VAL A 928 3.89 -36.41 -14.28
CA VAL A 928 4.27 -35.05 -14.71
C VAL A 928 5.70 -34.83 -14.23
N PRO A 929 6.70 -34.75 -15.13
CA PRO A 929 8.10 -34.69 -14.72
C PRO A 929 8.32 -33.62 -13.65
N ALA A 930 8.78 -34.03 -12.46
CA ALA A 930 9.60 -33.14 -11.65
C ALA A 930 10.77 -32.70 -12.54
N GLN A 931 11.13 -31.41 -12.49
CA GLN A 931 12.15 -30.81 -13.36
C GLN A 931 13.23 -31.82 -13.74
N VAL A 932 13.30 -32.21 -15.01
CA VAL A 932 14.40 -33.05 -15.49
C VAL A 932 15.69 -32.30 -15.17
N ALA A 933 16.40 -32.86 -14.18
CA ALA A 933 17.80 -32.64 -13.96
C ALA A 933 18.53 -33.09 -15.24
N VAL A 934 19.37 -32.21 -15.76
CA VAL A 934 20.40 -32.59 -16.73
C VAL A 934 21.27 -33.68 -16.07
N PRO A 935 21.64 -34.79 -16.74
CA PRO A 935 22.35 -35.90 -16.10
C PRO A 935 23.65 -35.42 -15.46
N GLY A 936 23.81 -35.64 -14.16
CA GLY A 936 25.06 -35.52 -13.44
C GLY A 936 25.63 -36.90 -13.18
N HIS A 937 26.91 -37.10 -13.51
CA HIS A 937 27.69 -38.24 -13.02
C HIS A 937 27.87 -38.14 -11.48
N PRO A 938 28.09 -39.29 -10.80
CA PRO A 938 27.71 -39.50 -9.40
C PRO A 938 28.70 -38.88 -8.41
N GLY A 939 28.13 -38.34 -7.32
CA GLY A 939 28.85 -37.88 -6.13
C GLY A 939 27.90 -37.18 -5.16
N ASP A 940 27.48 -37.92 -4.12
CA ASP A 940 27.11 -37.46 -2.77
C ASP A 940 25.71 -36.88 -2.47
N VAL A 941 24.81 -37.80 -2.08
CA VAL A 941 24.24 -38.00 -0.71
C VAL A 941 23.92 -36.78 0.21
N ASN A 942 22.60 -36.51 0.38
CA ASN A 942 21.79 -36.04 1.55
C ASN A 942 22.18 -34.76 2.36
N PRO A 943 21.30 -34.16 3.24
CA PRO A 943 19.89 -34.43 3.61
C PRO A 943 18.93 -33.18 3.58
N PRO A 944 17.63 -33.33 3.94
CA PRO A 944 16.60 -32.29 3.85
C PRO A 944 16.22 -31.64 5.20
N LEU A 945 15.98 -30.32 5.21
CA LEU A 945 15.32 -29.53 6.27
C LEU A 945 14.73 -28.27 5.58
N GLY A 946 13.50 -27.81 5.73
CA GLY A 946 12.38 -28.08 6.63
C GLY A 946 11.49 -26.84 6.53
N ASP A 947 10.23 -27.01 6.12
CA ASP A 947 9.24 -25.94 5.93
C ASP A 947 8.83 -25.31 7.27
N VAL A 948 8.80 -23.98 7.32
CA VAL A 948 8.20 -23.21 8.42
C VAL A 948 6.72 -23.03 8.11
N GLY A 949 5.89 -23.94 8.63
CA GLY A 949 4.44 -23.82 8.70
C GLY A 949 3.99 -23.19 10.03
N GLU A 950 3.08 -22.22 9.95
CA GLU A 950 2.35 -21.65 11.08
C GLU A 950 1.49 -22.73 11.76
N GLY A 951 1.82 -23.08 13.01
CA GLY A 951 1.04 -23.98 13.85
C GLY A 951 -0.05 -23.24 14.63
N LYS A 952 -1.30 -23.70 14.49
CA LYS A 952 -2.33 -23.60 15.53
C LYS A 952 -2.00 -24.66 16.59
N GLY A 953 -1.77 -24.25 17.83
CA GLY A 953 -1.56 -25.16 18.95
C GLY A 953 -2.88 -25.63 19.56
N GLN A 954 -3.11 -26.93 19.56
CA GLN A 954 -3.84 -27.64 20.60
C GLN A 954 -2.81 -28.48 21.37
N MET A 955 -2.78 -28.29 22.69
CA MET A 955 -1.96 -29.05 23.64
C MET A 955 -2.67 -30.36 23.95
N GLU A 956 -1.96 -31.48 23.83
CA GLU A 956 -2.17 -32.66 24.68
C GLU A 956 -0.82 -33.18 25.15
N ALA A 957 -0.76 -33.50 26.44
CA ALA A 957 0.37 -34.06 27.16
C ALA A 957 0.22 -35.59 27.27
N PRO A 958 1.31 -36.34 27.53
CA PRO A 958 1.41 -37.76 27.21
C PRO A 958 1.18 -38.68 28.41
N GLY A 959 0.95 -39.97 28.13
CA GLY A 959 1.38 -41.05 29.01
C GLY A 959 0.34 -42.13 29.28
N VAL A 960 0.63 -43.32 28.76
CA VAL A 960 0.00 -44.60 29.09
C VAL A 960 0.26 -44.93 30.57
N GLY A 961 -0.79 -45.40 31.27
CA GLY A 961 -0.73 -46.03 32.59
C GLY A 961 -1.96 -46.92 32.79
N GLU A 962 -1.74 -48.11 33.32
CA GLU A 962 -2.58 -49.30 33.29
C GLU A 962 -3.88 -49.25 34.12
N ASN A 963 -4.75 -50.21 33.80
CA ASN A 963 -5.69 -50.95 34.66
C ASN A 963 -7.12 -50.43 34.95
N ALA A 964 -8.01 -51.42 34.77
CA ALA A 964 -9.25 -51.71 35.50
C ALA A 964 -10.58 -51.05 35.07
N GLN A 965 -11.42 -51.94 34.53
CA GLN A 965 -12.82 -52.20 34.90
C GLN A 965 -13.95 -51.25 34.46
N GLU A 966 -15.00 -51.94 33.99
CA GLU A 966 -16.43 -51.60 34.00
C GLU A 966 -17.03 -50.72 32.87
N GLN A 967 -17.66 -51.43 31.92
CA GLN A 967 -18.98 -51.09 31.35
C GLN A 967 -20.00 -50.82 32.49
N PRO A 968 -21.16 -50.12 32.30
CA PRO A 968 -22.02 -50.25 31.10
C PRO A 968 -22.92 -49.05 30.71
N GLN A 969 -23.64 -49.22 29.58
CA GLN A 969 -25.01 -48.76 29.27
C GLN A 969 -25.30 -47.23 29.26
N GLY A 970 -26.14 -46.67 28.39
CA GLY A 970 -27.05 -47.22 27.38
C GLY A 970 -27.86 -46.10 26.72
N GLU A 971 -28.50 -46.49 25.61
CA GLU A 971 -29.76 -45.97 25.04
C GLU A 971 -29.84 -44.52 24.51
N LYS A 972 -29.95 -44.30 23.20
CA LYS A 972 -31.05 -44.54 22.23
C LYS A 972 -32.20 -43.51 22.28
N ARG A 973 -32.36 -42.86 21.11
CA ARG A 973 -33.60 -42.42 20.42
C ARG A 973 -34.42 -41.30 21.10
N MET A 974 -35.13 -40.41 20.41
CA MET A 974 -35.77 -40.48 19.09
C MET A 974 -36.13 -39.08 18.56
N ASP A 975 -36.41 -39.06 17.26
CA ASP A 975 -36.83 -38.00 16.35
C ASP A 975 -38.07 -37.16 16.74
N ASN A 976 -38.11 -35.87 16.34
CA ASN A 976 -38.99 -35.36 15.26
C ASN A 976 -39.06 -33.82 15.12
N VAL A 977 -39.23 -33.43 13.86
CA VAL A 977 -39.39 -32.14 13.13
C VAL A 977 -40.79 -31.50 13.43
N PRO A 978 -41.25 -30.25 13.03
CA PRO A 978 -40.71 -29.14 12.20
C PRO A 978 -40.83 -27.67 12.74
N VAL A 979 -40.23 -26.76 11.96
CA VAL A 979 -40.22 -25.27 11.84
C VAL A 979 -41.62 -24.64 11.51
N PRO A 980 -41.92 -23.30 11.41
CA PRO A 980 -41.52 -21.96 12.00
C PRO A 980 -42.76 -21.22 12.64
N PRO A 981 -42.91 -19.85 12.81
CA PRO A 981 -42.06 -18.67 12.51
C PRO A 981 -41.97 -17.51 13.55
N ALA A 982 -40.92 -16.67 13.43
CA ALA A 982 -40.92 -15.20 13.53
C ALA A 982 -39.57 -14.63 13.07
#